data_AF-A0A1F0ULR2-F1
#
_entry.id   AF-A0A1F0ULR2-F1
#
_cell.length_a   1.000
_cell.length_b   1.000
_cell.length_c   1.000
_cell.angle_alpha   90.00
_cell.angle_beta   90.00
_cell.angle_gamma   90.00
#
_symmetry.space_group_name_H-M   'P 1'
#
loop_
_entity.id
_entity.type
_entity.pdbx_description
1 polymer ?
#
loop_
_entity_poly.entity_id
_entity_poly.type
_entity_poly.pdbx_seq_one_letter_code
_entity_poly.pdbx_strand_id
1 'polypeptide(L)'
;MRRMFLHAKACGRLFAMLLLSSMFCGISSRAQNVIVSENTGSMICSQTTYSGGATETGFASGGFATWKHHQLPLTMTASDLKTLSPNGQLAVHGNNLYNTGADTGIQVFGGQREDGFITFALPHGYRFTSYKIIVQNNVDVFGNGKAKLRVTHDRAFYFGETNSRFDFMSAYYKNLKKGMSNEEFTIERTSMVESDMGNILYFKIANGVNSHVSGRYVGVTLKYVELTFTPEAPFKVNIAPKQASAEGVSVVQCPFPTGKVDLGQISQNTYTGVKRQSYVYRNVKDLMAQSLFYEGASVDETLDLNSRTAGSAVGNKTIKAVTIDQMGYFEIQPGQTYFAETPVCTKDQKGNDVPLHYRITSAKVNYTISAEQKFYIKYIEGGDVWYLQRDATFGTTQQKWEIDAQGRINVVGTSNYLVVDPNNTLTIGNGTGSRFSLVGEGIVCNNLYMFGTKPGSPVYFAEYDNVGTAQWERSNASGTYTLKVYDKTGKAAKEINVTQPGNFVMDDLNNDAVKLEVVGGNGLVNIELTVEALDPYINHMELMCTHGDMKISREFVSNDFSVGGGVFYFYIPRDWLNTACHFTFENLKSKCADNTYYDGSSNGNARFGFVKSEYFNLFGESNNNIYRHPDFAANYDYTKKVSVATAGTKAFKFNNADEVSKTGTATSLIEYPFTLEKYAAAGGQFNNVVMTPTEENKDYMTNAYVFTTDETRYNIAPTTATQHRYYAYYDMEIHLVARTYTPSVAFEKIYDKSFYGEAESGEFYGAVVTSKDNEGNLGYSSVEAVKEQLETAIAAGGSNVPAAMDKLLYVDMGSQMQGAYSSNGSSWTTLKNALAKNALVFLPKNTTHAADNFAYAEEGGTYKAARNIILTDKQPFYSPYKIRVDAANYALYTREVTGTNGQAKKATLMLPFTLALTDGKHVNKGDDCSFEVYVMQATNCLNVSPEQKPGYDYMKFDGDVHFVKAEGMTTEANKPYMILVNDAYTPKDGQSFLAMQYGADIMPTTAHKNNTYLAGEKATGSGNGTNYAFENRGTYCGDNVEKVFYFANNKYYSSLNLPSDPKQVKVRPFRSYYSFSSTSGAKMASFDVVFGENGETTGINNVKANADLAVTAANGMITFFAKKAQRVEVFGVNGMSVAKLNLKANETRSVPVAAGVYVINGVKVSVQE
;
A
#
# COMPACT_ATOMS: atom_id res chain seq x y z
N MET A 1 -38.39 38.48 -9.21
CA MET A 1 -37.68 39.77 -9.17
C MET A 1 -37.22 40.05 -7.75
N ARG A 2 -35.89 40.14 -7.57
CA ARG A 2 -35.06 40.73 -6.51
C ARG A 2 -35.60 40.78 -5.06
N ARG A 3 -34.92 40.04 -4.17
CA ARG A 3 -34.01 40.61 -3.13
C ARG A 3 -33.31 39.51 -2.34
N MET A 4 -31.98 39.49 -2.39
CA MET A 4 -31.02 39.49 -1.27
C MET A 4 -29.72 38.78 -1.66
N PHE A 5 -28.62 39.53 -1.52
CA PHE A 5 -27.24 39.19 -1.82
C PHE A 5 -26.41 39.58 -0.59
N LEU A 6 -25.28 38.87 -0.39
CA LEU A 6 -24.23 38.98 0.65
C LEU A 6 -24.42 38.13 1.92
N HIS A 7 -23.85 36.92 1.91
CA HIS A 7 -22.78 36.42 2.81
C HIS A 7 -22.47 34.95 2.47
N ALA A 8 -21.28 34.65 1.94
CA ALA A 8 -20.55 33.37 2.04
C ALA A 8 -19.45 33.28 0.95
N LYS A 9 -18.24 33.78 1.25
CA LYS A 9 -17.01 33.46 0.49
C LYS A 9 -15.82 33.42 1.45
N ALA A 10 -15.72 32.37 2.28
CA ALA A 10 -14.52 32.09 3.07
C ALA A 10 -14.33 30.62 3.55
N CYS A 11 -15.19 29.64 3.18
CA CYS A 11 -14.98 28.22 3.56
C CYS A 11 -14.76 27.27 2.36
N GLY A 12 -14.70 27.77 1.13
CA GLY A 12 -14.74 26.94 -0.08
C GLY A 12 -13.41 26.47 -0.66
N ARG A 13 -12.25 26.80 -0.06
CA ARG A 13 -10.93 26.44 -0.62
C ARG A 13 -10.13 25.41 0.18
N LEU A 14 -10.41 25.24 1.48
CA LEU A 14 -9.78 24.17 2.27
C LEU A 14 -10.39 22.79 1.98
N PHE A 15 -11.70 22.72 1.72
CA PHE A 15 -12.35 21.47 1.33
C PHE A 15 -12.00 21.03 -0.10
N ALA A 16 -11.77 21.96 -1.03
CA ALA A 16 -11.40 21.63 -2.40
C ALA A 16 -9.95 21.11 -2.52
N MET A 17 -9.01 21.57 -1.69
CA MET A 17 -7.64 21.04 -1.70
C MET A 17 -7.51 19.68 -0.98
N LEU A 18 -8.28 19.44 0.10
CA LEU A 18 -8.36 18.10 0.70
C LEU A 18 -9.06 17.09 -0.24
N LEU A 19 -9.98 17.54 -1.09
CA LEU A 19 -10.63 16.72 -2.12
C LEU A 19 -9.78 16.52 -3.38
N LEU A 20 -8.84 17.42 -3.70
CA LEU A 20 -7.96 17.27 -4.88
C LEU A 20 -6.66 16.50 -4.57
N SER A 21 -6.16 16.50 -3.33
CA SER A 21 -5.06 15.61 -2.92
C SER A 21 -5.51 14.18 -2.61
N SER A 22 -6.82 13.94 -2.42
CA SER A 22 -7.40 12.60 -2.30
C SER A 22 -7.84 11.98 -3.65
N MET A 23 -7.73 12.71 -4.77
CA MET A 23 -8.15 12.23 -6.09
C MET A 23 -7.04 11.58 -6.94
N PHE A 24 -5.83 11.42 -6.39
CA PHE A 24 -4.79 10.54 -6.95
C PHE A 24 -4.28 9.50 -5.94
N CYS A 25 -5.12 9.13 -4.97
CA CYS A 25 -4.89 7.98 -4.10
C CYS A 25 -5.64 6.78 -4.68
N GLY A 26 -5.16 6.21 -5.79
CA GLY A 26 -5.64 4.90 -6.23
C GLY A 26 -5.18 3.84 -5.22
N ILE A 27 -6.05 3.42 -4.30
CA ILE A 27 -5.71 2.40 -3.31
C ILE A 27 -5.77 1.00 -3.96
N SER A 28 -4.61 0.51 -4.38
CA SER A 28 -3.98 -0.71 -3.84
C SER A 28 -2.62 -0.86 -4.52
N SER A 29 -1.52 -0.71 -3.77
CA SER A 29 -0.16 -1.01 -4.24
C SER A 29 0.04 -2.52 -4.51
N ARG A 30 -0.99 -3.34 -4.29
CA ARG A 30 -0.97 -4.81 -4.32
C ARG A 30 -1.74 -5.46 -5.47
N ALA A 31 -2.31 -4.66 -6.35
CA ALA A 31 -3.10 -5.11 -7.49
C ALA A 31 -2.29 -5.78 -8.62
N GLN A 32 -2.92 -6.74 -9.30
CA GLN A 32 -2.39 -7.51 -10.44
C GLN A 32 -3.37 -7.49 -11.61
N ASN A 33 -2.88 -7.48 -12.85
CA ASN A 33 -3.70 -7.48 -14.05
C ASN A 33 -3.77 -8.87 -14.70
N VAL A 34 -4.81 -9.11 -15.48
CA VAL A 34 -4.96 -10.29 -16.35
C VAL A 34 -5.71 -9.91 -17.62
N ILE A 35 -5.29 -10.49 -18.74
CA ILE A 35 -6.01 -10.41 -20.01
C ILE A 35 -6.97 -11.57 -20.18
N VAL A 36 -8.21 -11.24 -20.55
CA VAL A 36 -9.21 -12.21 -21.00
C VAL A 36 -9.15 -12.30 -22.53
N SER A 37 -8.65 -13.43 -23.03
CA SER A 37 -8.60 -13.73 -24.46
C SER A 37 -8.73 -15.24 -24.71
N GLU A 38 -8.82 -15.61 -25.98
CA GLU A 38 -8.75 -16.99 -26.45
C GLU A 38 -7.41 -17.69 -26.16
N ASN A 39 -6.33 -16.94 -25.89
CA ASN A 39 -5.02 -17.51 -25.55
C ASN A 39 -4.87 -17.80 -24.05
N THR A 40 -5.61 -17.10 -23.19
CA THR A 40 -5.48 -17.20 -21.71
C THR A 40 -6.57 -18.04 -21.05
N GLY A 41 -7.59 -18.47 -21.80
CA GLY A 41 -8.67 -19.29 -21.28
C GLY A 41 -9.47 -20.03 -22.34
N SER A 42 -10.35 -20.91 -21.88
CA SER A 42 -11.16 -21.80 -22.73
C SER A 42 -12.65 -21.53 -22.55
N MET A 43 -13.41 -21.64 -23.62
CA MET A 43 -14.86 -21.41 -23.59
C MET A 43 -15.67 -22.70 -23.44
N ILE A 44 -16.72 -22.67 -22.62
CA ILE A 44 -17.59 -23.82 -22.35
C ILE A 44 -19.04 -23.49 -22.70
N CYS A 45 -19.68 -24.43 -23.38
CA CYS A 45 -21.07 -24.33 -23.86
C CYS A 45 -22.08 -24.80 -22.79
N SER A 46 -23.23 -24.15 -22.74
CA SER A 46 -24.38 -24.54 -21.92
C SER A 46 -25.55 -25.00 -22.79
N GLN A 47 -26.24 -26.08 -22.43
CA GLN A 47 -27.58 -26.34 -22.96
C GLN A 47 -28.58 -25.50 -22.17
N THR A 48 -29.17 -24.50 -22.84
CA THR A 48 -30.12 -23.56 -22.23
C THR A 48 -31.49 -23.65 -22.88
N THR A 49 -32.52 -23.62 -22.05
CA THR A 49 -33.93 -23.66 -22.49
C THR A 49 -34.74 -22.74 -21.58
N TYR A 50 -35.42 -21.79 -22.22
CA TYR A 50 -36.23 -20.79 -21.53
C TYR A 50 -37.60 -21.33 -21.12
N SER A 51 -38.25 -20.63 -20.18
CA SER A 51 -39.64 -20.91 -19.81
C SER A 51 -40.55 -20.84 -21.04
N GLY A 52 -41.40 -21.85 -21.24
CA GLY A 52 -42.24 -21.98 -22.43
C GLY A 52 -41.59 -22.75 -23.59
N GLY A 53 -40.41 -23.34 -23.40
CA GLY A 53 -39.76 -24.19 -24.41
C GLY A 53 -39.09 -23.42 -25.55
N ALA A 54 -39.01 -22.09 -25.43
CA ALA A 54 -38.43 -21.23 -26.44
C ALA A 54 -36.92 -21.45 -26.54
N THR A 55 -36.44 -21.57 -27.77
CA THR A 55 -35.05 -21.88 -28.11
C THR A 55 -34.08 -20.74 -27.79
N GLU A 56 -33.01 -21.06 -27.06
CA GLU A 56 -31.79 -20.25 -26.99
C GLU A 56 -30.98 -20.45 -28.28
N THR A 57 -30.72 -19.37 -29.01
CA THR A 57 -30.25 -19.43 -30.39
C THR A 57 -28.72 -19.51 -30.51
N GLY A 58 -27.98 -18.97 -29.55
CA GLY A 58 -26.52 -19.00 -29.52
C GLY A 58 -25.96 -20.42 -29.48
N PHE A 59 -26.61 -21.38 -28.80
CA PHE A 59 -26.18 -22.78 -28.80
C PHE A 59 -26.08 -23.35 -30.22
N ALA A 60 -27.12 -23.13 -31.04
CA ALA A 60 -27.20 -23.68 -32.39
C ALA A 60 -26.19 -23.02 -33.32
N SER A 61 -25.91 -21.73 -33.09
CA SER A 61 -24.96 -20.92 -33.86
C SER A 61 -23.49 -21.21 -33.51
N GLY A 62 -23.22 -21.99 -32.47
CA GLY A 62 -21.86 -22.32 -32.04
C GLY A 62 -21.30 -21.42 -30.94
N GLY A 63 -22.13 -20.61 -30.28
CA GLY A 63 -21.74 -19.77 -29.15
C GLY A 63 -21.42 -20.54 -27.87
N PHE A 64 -20.85 -19.88 -26.88
CA PHE A 64 -20.45 -20.42 -25.60
C PHE A 64 -21.00 -19.57 -24.47
N ALA A 65 -21.18 -20.18 -23.30
CA ALA A 65 -21.82 -19.52 -22.17
C ALA A 65 -20.83 -19.06 -21.10
N THR A 66 -19.66 -19.68 -21.03
CA THR A 66 -18.60 -19.29 -20.11
C THR A 66 -17.24 -19.28 -20.81
N TRP A 67 -16.33 -18.48 -20.29
CA TRP A 67 -14.89 -18.53 -20.53
C TRP A 67 -14.20 -18.69 -19.19
N LYS A 68 -13.25 -19.62 -19.09
CA LYS A 68 -12.52 -19.95 -17.86
C LYS A 68 -11.02 -19.82 -18.12
N HIS A 69 -10.34 -19.05 -17.29
CA HIS A 69 -8.89 -18.87 -17.40
C HIS A 69 -8.14 -20.19 -17.15
N HIS A 70 -6.97 -20.40 -17.78
CA HIS A 70 -6.21 -21.66 -17.66
C HIS A 70 -5.60 -21.92 -16.27
N GLN A 71 -5.21 -20.87 -15.55
CA GLN A 71 -4.61 -20.95 -14.20
C GLN A 71 -5.42 -20.24 -13.10
N LEU A 72 -5.68 -18.93 -13.25
CA LEU A 72 -6.49 -18.12 -12.33
C LEU A 72 -7.91 -18.69 -12.13
N PRO A 73 -8.51 -18.51 -10.94
CA PRO A 73 -9.90 -18.85 -10.69
C PRO A 73 -10.89 -17.81 -11.27
N LEU A 74 -10.55 -17.18 -12.41
CA LEU A 74 -11.36 -16.18 -13.10
C LEU A 74 -12.29 -16.84 -14.13
N THR A 75 -13.56 -16.45 -14.08
CA THR A 75 -14.58 -16.87 -15.05
C THR A 75 -15.32 -15.66 -15.63
N MET A 76 -15.54 -15.66 -16.94
CA MET A 76 -16.51 -14.79 -17.60
C MET A 76 -17.74 -15.63 -17.95
N THR A 77 -18.93 -15.20 -17.54
CA THR A 77 -20.21 -15.90 -17.80
C THR A 77 -21.15 -14.96 -18.54
N ALA A 78 -21.91 -15.47 -19.51
CA ALA A 78 -22.90 -14.70 -20.24
C ALA A 78 -24.32 -15.24 -20.04
N SER A 79 -25.32 -14.38 -20.25
CA SER A 79 -26.74 -14.71 -20.10
C SER A 79 -27.65 -13.81 -20.93
N ASP A 80 -28.84 -14.31 -21.27
CA ASP A 80 -29.97 -13.51 -21.74
C ASP A 80 -30.90 -13.07 -20.59
N LEU A 81 -30.69 -13.53 -19.36
CA LEU A 81 -31.54 -13.23 -18.20
C LEU A 81 -30.74 -12.59 -17.06
N LYS A 82 -31.33 -11.57 -16.45
CA LYS A 82 -30.73 -10.82 -15.33
C LYS A 82 -30.73 -11.54 -13.97
N THR A 83 -31.26 -12.77 -13.90
CA THR A 83 -31.42 -13.49 -12.64
C THR A 83 -30.06 -13.90 -12.08
N LEU A 84 -29.79 -13.54 -10.83
CA LEU A 84 -28.58 -13.92 -10.12
C LEU A 84 -28.82 -15.07 -9.13
N SER A 85 -27.81 -15.88 -8.89
CA SER A 85 -27.76 -16.86 -7.80
C SER A 85 -27.65 -16.15 -6.45
N PRO A 86 -27.89 -16.84 -5.31
CA PRO A 86 -27.63 -16.28 -3.99
C PRO A 86 -26.22 -15.70 -3.81
N ASN A 87 -25.22 -16.26 -4.50
CA ASN A 87 -23.84 -15.75 -4.49
C ASN A 87 -23.56 -14.64 -5.53
N GLY A 88 -24.59 -14.15 -6.22
CA GLY A 88 -24.48 -13.00 -7.13
C GLY A 88 -23.96 -13.32 -8.53
N GLN A 89 -23.76 -14.59 -8.90
CA GLN A 89 -23.43 -15.00 -10.28
C GLN A 89 -24.67 -15.14 -11.15
N LEU A 90 -24.53 -15.11 -12.48
CA LEU A 90 -25.65 -15.35 -13.41
C LEU A 90 -26.26 -16.75 -13.20
N ALA A 91 -27.56 -16.84 -12.93
CA ALA A 91 -28.23 -18.11 -12.64
C ALA A 91 -28.61 -18.91 -13.90
N VAL A 92 -28.67 -18.25 -15.07
CA VAL A 92 -29.06 -18.87 -16.34
C VAL A 92 -27.98 -18.60 -17.36
N HIS A 93 -27.09 -19.54 -17.61
CA HIS A 93 -25.97 -19.32 -18.52
C HIS A 93 -26.49 -19.37 -19.98
N GLY A 94 -26.25 -18.33 -20.78
CA GLY A 94 -26.67 -18.21 -22.19
C GLY A 94 -25.46 -18.21 -23.12
N ASN A 95 -25.57 -18.77 -24.34
CA ASN A 95 -24.42 -19.00 -25.23
C ASN A 95 -24.03 -17.76 -26.02
N ASN A 96 -23.80 -16.65 -25.32
CA ASN A 96 -23.66 -15.31 -25.89
C ASN A 96 -22.22 -14.92 -26.25
N LEU A 97 -21.27 -15.84 -26.08
CA LEU A 97 -19.85 -15.65 -26.37
C LEU A 97 -19.47 -16.41 -27.65
N TYR A 98 -18.59 -15.85 -28.48
CA TYR A 98 -18.05 -16.57 -29.63
C TYR A 98 -16.56 -16.28 -29.83
N ASN A 99 -15.79 -17.33 -30.07
CA ASN A 99 -14.36 -17.26 -30.34
C ASN A 99 -14.13 -17.14 -31.86
N THR A 100 -13.55 -16.02 -32.29
CA THR A 100 -13.25 -15.74 -33.70
C THR A 100 -11.85 -16.17 -34.15
N GLY A 101 -11.02 -16.70 -33.23
CA GLY A 101 -9.65 -17.14 -33.49
C GLY A 101 -8.61 -16.37 -32.65
N ALA A 102 -7.39 -16.90 -32.59
CA ALA A 102 -6.26 -16.27 -31.88
C ALA A 102 -6.03 -14.83 -32.35
N ASP A 103 -5.88 -13.93 -31.38
CA ASP A 103 -5.62 -12.50 -31.50
C ASP A 103 -6.71 -11.69 -32.21
N THR A 104 -7.94 -12.22 -32.27
CA THR A 104 -9.09 -11.56 -32.90
C THR A 104 -10.12 -11.01 -31.90
N GLY A 105 -9.98 -11.35 -30.62
CA GLY A 105 -10.91 -10.96 -29.55
C GLY A 105 -12.10 -11.91 -29.39
N ILE A 106 -12.98 -11.59 -28.43
CA ILE A 106 -14.16 -12.40 -28.10
C ILE A 106 -15.42 -11.66 -28.52
N GLN A 107 -16.24 -12.26 -29.38
CA GLN A 107 -17.54 -11.70 -29.73
C GLN A 107 -18.56 -11.94 -28.61
N VAL A 108 -19.38 -10.92 -28.36
CA VAL A 108 -20.50 -10.95 -27.42
C VAL A 108 -21.75 -10.46 -28.16
N PHE A 109 -22.89 -11.13 -27.96
CA PHE A 109 -24.16 -10.68 -28.54
C PHE A 109 -25.34 -10.70 -27.56
N GLY A 110 -26.44 -10.06 -27.94
CA GLY A 110 -27.70 -10.02 -27.21
C GLY A 110 -28.80 -9.28 -27.99
N GLY A 111 -29.92 -8.93 -27.34
CA GLY A 111 -30.86 -7.92 -27.83
C GLY A 111 -32.10 -8.42 -28.59
N GLN A 112 -32.23 -9.70 -28.96
CA GLN A 112 -33.41 -10.15 -29.74
C GLN A 112 -34.67 -10.29 -28.89
N ARG A 113 -34.59 -10.97 -27.75
CA ARG A 113 -35.71 -11.14 -26.80
C ARG A 113 -35.48 -10.40 -25.50
N GLU A 114 -34.22 -10.38 -25.08
CA GLU A 114 -33.73 -9.73 -23.87
C GLU A 114 -32.37 -9.09 -24.19
N ASP A 115 -31.89 -8.22 -23.31
CA ASP A 115 -30.52 -7.70 -23.37
C ASP A 115 -29.50 -8.83 -23.08
N GLY A 116 -28.24 -8.63 -23.48
CA GLY A 116 -27.17 -9.57 -23.13
C GLY A 116 -26.46 -9.13 -21.86
N PHE A 117 -26.23 -10.06 -20.94
CA PHE A 117 -25.60 -9.83 -19.65
C PHE A 117 -24.30 -10.62 -19.54
N ILE A 118 -23.28 -10.01 -18.93
CA ILE A 118 -21.97 -10.64 -18.69
C ILE A 118 -21.57 -10.41 -17.24
N THR A 119 -20.94 -11.40 -16.64
CA THR A 119 -20.23 -11.24 -15.36
C THR A 119 -18.79 -11.70 -15.48
N PHE A 120 -17.85 -10.94 -14.93
CA PHE A 120 -16.51 -11.42 -14.60
C PHE A 120 -16.47 -11.72 -13.11
N ALA A 121 -16.08 -12.94 -12.71
CA ALA A 121 -16.15 -13.39 -11.33
C ALA A 121 -14.84 -14.03 -10.86
N LEU A 122 -14.41 -13.63 -9.66
CA LEU A 122 -13.37 -14.28 -8.86
C LEU A 122 -14.00 -14.88 -7.59
N PRO A 123 -13.38 -15.88 -6.96
CA PRO A 123 -13.84 -16.42 -5.67
C PRO A 123 -13.84 -15.36 -4.57
N HIS A 124 -14.58 -15.61 -3.48
CA HIS A 124 -14.44 -14.83 -2.26
C HIS A 124 -12.99 -14.86 -1.77
N GLY A 125 -12.52 -13.74 -1.21
CA GLY A 125 -11.12 -13.52 -0.87
C GLY A 125 -10.38 -12.66 -1.90
N TYR A 126 -10.92 -12.48 -3.11
CA TYR A 126 -10.41 -11.52 -4.09
C TYR A 126 -11.39 -10.38 -4.32
N ARG A 127 -10.90 -9.25 -4.84
CA ARG A 127 -11.73 -8.19 -5.42
C ARG A 127 -11.08 -7.60 -6.67
N PHE A 128 -11.90 -7.05 -7.56
CA PHE A 128 -11.41 -6.21 -8.65
C PHE A 128 -11.04 -4.82 -8.15
N THR A 129 -10.05 -4.19 -8.77
CA THR A 129 -9.56 -2.84 -8.46
C THR A 129 -9.57 -1.93 -9.69
N SER A 130 -9.50 -2.50 -10.90
CA SER A 130 -9.75 -1.76 -12.14
C SER A 130 -10.10 -2.71 -13.28
N TYR A 131 -10.59 -2.14 -14.38
CA TYR A 131 -10.65 -2.83 -15.67
C TYR A 131 -10.47 -1.83 -16.80
N LYS A 132 -10.03 -2.34 -17.96
CA LYS A 132 -10.05 -1.64 -19.24
C LYS A 132 -10.56 -2.59 -20.32
N ILE A 133 -11.68 -2.22 -20.93
CA ILE A 133 -12.32 -3.00 -21.99
C ILE A 133 -12.41 -2.14 -23.25
N ILE A 134 -11.86 -2.63 -24.36
CA ILE A 134 -11.99 -2.02 -25.68
C ILE A 134 -12.95 -2.88 -26.50
N VAL A 135 -14.05 -2.27 -26.95
CA VAL A 135 -15.07 -2.93 -27.78
C VAL A 135 -15.16 -2.31 -29.17
N GLN A 136 -15.51 -3.14 -30.16
CA GLN A 136 -15.79 -2.72 -31.53
C GLN A 136 -17.19 -3.14 -31.97
N ASN A 137 -17.86 -2.24 -32.68
CA ASN A 137 -19.18 -2.47 -33.27
C ASN A 137 -19.05 -3.08 -34.68
N ASN A 138 -18.42 -4.24 -34.80
CA ASN A 138 -18.03 -4.83 -36.09
C ASN A 138 -18.57 -6.26 -36.32
N VAL A 139 -19.52 -6.70 -35.50
CA VAL A 139 -20.11 -8.04 -35.61
C VAL A 139 -21.29 -8.03 -36.59
N ASP A 140 -21.11 -8.54 -37.80
CA ASP A 140 -22.19 -8.76 -38.79
C ASP A 140 -22.81 -10.17 -38.69
N VAL A 141 -22.02 -11.11 -38.22
CA VAL A 141 -22.36 -12.53 -38.05
C VAL A 141 -21.85 -13.00 -36.69
N PHE A 142 -22.73 -13.64 -35.93
CA PHE A 142 -22.37 -14.37 -34.71
C PHE A 142 -22.46 -15.88 -34.95
N GLY A 143 -21.41 -16.61 -34.62
CA GLY A 143 -21.37 -18.06 -34.81
C GLY A 143 -20.97 -18.51 -36.22
N ASN A 144 -21.08 -19.82 -36.47
CA ASN A 144 -20.74 -20.43 -37.76
C ASN A 144 -21.82 -21.40 -38.28
N GLY A 145 -21.61 -21.91 -39.50
CA GLY A 145 -22.49 -22.91 -40.12
C GLY A 145 -23.86 -22.37 -40.57
N LYS A 146 -24.81 -23.29 -40.79
CA LYS A 146 -26.17 -22.96 -41.28
C LYS A 146 -27.04 -22.23 -40.26
N ALA A 147 -26.68 -22.32 -38.98
CA ALA A 147 -27.43 -21.73 -37.87
C ALA A 147 -26.80 -20.42 -37.35
N LYS A 148 -25.80 -19.86 -38.04
CA LYS A 148 -25.19 -18.56 -37.69
C LYS A 148 -26.25 -17.45 -37.64
N LEU A 149 -26.10 -16.52 -36.69
CA LEU A 149 -27.02 -15.39 -36.52
C LEU A 149 -26.51 -14.20 -37.30
N ARG A 150 -27.42 -13.53 -38.01
CA ARG A 150 -27.14 -12.21 -38.59
C ARG A 150 -27.38 -11.15 -37.52
N VAL A 151 -26.38 -10.32 -37.30
CA VAL A 151 -26.42 -9.19 -36.37
C VAL A 151 -26.63 -7.94 -37.22
N THR A 152 -27.49 -7.02 -36.78
CA THR A 152 -27.83 -5.82 -37.57
C THR A 152 -27.84 -4.60 -36.70
N HIS A 153 -26.93 -3.66 -36.95
CA HIS A 153 -26.80 -2.42 -36.20
C HIS A 153 -27.52 -1.26 -36.90
N ASP A 154 -28.83 -1.40 -37.15
CA ASP A 154 -29.65 -0.34 -37.77
C ASP A 154 -30.07 0.78 -36.80
N ARG A 155 -29.70 0.64 -35.53
CA ARG A 155 -29.94 1.57 -34.42
C ARG A 155 -28.70 1.65 -33.52
N ALA A 156 -28.63 2.71 -32.72
CA ALA A 156 -27.65 2.81 -31.64
C ALA A 156 -27.97 1.78 -30.54
N PHE A 157 -26.92 1.21 -29.96
CA PHE A 157 -26.98 0.28 -28.84
C PHE A 157 -25.78 0.54 -27.92
N TYR A 158 -25.77 -0.12 -26.76
CA TYR A 158 -24.90 0.23 -25.65
C TYR A 158 -24.18 -0.98 -25.09
N PHE A 159 -22.94 -0.78 -24.66
CA PHE A 159 -22.18 -1.73 -23.86
C PHE A 159 -21.51 -1.00 -22.69
N GLY A 160 -21.50 -1.62 -21.51
CA GLY A 160 -20.87 -1.04 -20.33
C GLY A 160 -21.18 -1.74 -19.03
N GLU A 161 -20.55 -1.25 -17.97
CA GLU A 161 -20.70 -1.73 -16.61
C GLU A 161 -22.08 -1.36 -16.03
N THR A 162 -22.55 -2.23 -15.15
CA THR A 162 -23.84 -2.14 -14.49
C THR A 162 -23.71 -2.46 -13.00
N ASN A 163 -24.72 -2.10 -12.21
CA ASN A 163 -24.88 -2.66 -10.87
C ASN A 163 -25.37 -4.13 -10.94
N SER A 164 -25.52 -4.81 -9.80
CA SER A 164 -26.04 -6.20 -9.74
C SER A 164 -27.52 -6.35 -10.16
N ARG A 165 -28.24 -5.24 -10.42
CA ARG A 165 -29.58 -5.24 -11.02
C ARG A 165 -29.54 -5.09 -12.55
N PHE A 166 -28.35 -4.99 -13.13
CA PHE A 166 -28.07 -4.73 -14.54
C PHE A 166 -28.57 -3.36 -15.04
N ASP A 167 -28.63 -2.38 -14.15
CA ASP A 167 -28.80 -0.97 -14.52
C ASP A 167 -27.43 -0.37 -14.87
N PHE A 168 -27.32 0.34 -15.99
CA PHE A 168 -26.06 0.97 -16.40
C PHE A 168 -25.56 1.95 -15.34
N MET A 169 -24.28 1.84 -14.98
CA MET A 169 -23.64 2.81 -14.11
C MET A 169 -23.33 4.07 -14.90
N SER A 170 -23.71 5.23 -14.36
CA SER A 170 -23.41 6.53 -14.98
C SER A 170 -21.91 6.65 -15.26
N ALA A 171 -21.56 7.15 -16.45
CA ALA A 171 -20.20 7.28 -16.99
C ALA A 171 -19.47 5.98 -17.43
N TYR A 172 -19.95 4.78 -17.09
CA TYR A 172 -19.25 3.51 -17.38
C TYR A 172 -19.90 2.67 -18.49
N TYR A 173 -20.57 3.32 -19.44
CA TYR A 173 -21.08 2.69 -20.66
C TYR A 173 -20.91 3.60 -21.88
N LYS A 174 -20.91 3.01 -23.07
CA LYS A 174 -20.76 3.74 -24.34
C LYS A 174 -21.94 3.51 -25.26
N ASN A 175 -22.30 4.56 -26.00
CA ASN A 175 -23.18 4.46 -27.17
C ASN A 175 -22.33 4.03 -28.37
N LEU A 176 -22.58 2.84 -28.89
CA LEU A 176 -21.80 2.22 -29.95
C LEU A 176 -22.25 2.64 -31.36
N LYS A 177 -23.17 3.60 -31.43
CA LYS A 177 -23.72 4.21 -32.65
C LYS A 177 -24.45 3.20 -33.54
N LYS A 178 -25.09 3.74 -34.58
CA LYS A 178 -25.72 2.98 -35.66
C LYS A 178 -24.68 2.71 -36.75
N GLY A 179 -24.79 1.56 -37.40
CA GLY A 179 -23.93 1.13 -38.49
C GLY A 179 -22.66 0.47 -37.97
N MET A 180 -22.18 -0.53 -38.69
CA MET A 180 -20.95 -1.23 -38.31
C MET A 180 -19.75 -0.31 -38.43
N SER A 181 -18.84 -0.42 -37.47
CA SER A 181 -17.61 0.35 -37.39
C SER A 181 -16.54 -0.42 -36.64
N ASN A 182 -15.29 -0.32 -37.11
CA ASN A 182 -14.11 -0.76 -36.37
C ASN A 182 -13.61 0.30 -35.37
N GLU A 183 -14.37 1.38 -35.16
CA GLU A 183 -14.12 2.35 -34.09
C GLU A 183 -14.03 1.64 -32.74
N GLU A 184 -12.99 1.98 -31.99
CA GLU A 184 -12.71 1.42 -30.68
C GLU A 184 -13.35 2.26 -29.59
N PHE A 185 -14.22 1.63 -28.81
CA PHE A 185 -14.85 2.25 -27.65
C PHE A 185 -14.21 1.70 -26.39
N THR A 186 -13.51 2.55 -25.64
CA THR A 186 -12.87 2.18 -24.37
C THR A 186 -13.82 2.45 -23.20
N ILE A 187 -14.00 1.46 -22.33
CA ILE A 187 -14.68 1.58 -21.03
C ILE A 187 -13.68 1.13 -19.98
N GLU A 188 -13.42 2.01 -19.02
CA GLU A 188 -12.46 1.75 -17.96
C GLU A 188 -12.96 2.35 -16.65
N ARG A 189 -12.61 1.69 -15.55
CA ARG A 189 -12.90 2.15 -14.19
C ARG A 189 -11.77 1.70 -13.29
N THR A 190 -11.41 2.55 -12.34
CA THR A 190 -10.51 2.23 -11.24
C THR A 190 -11.22 2.50 -9.92
N SER A 191 -11.10 1.56 -9.00
CA SER A 191 -11.64 1.61 -7.64
C SER A 191 -10.98 2.74 -6.86
N MET A 192 -11.80 3.55 -6.21
CA MET A 192 -11.31 4.66 -5.36
C MET A 192 -11.17 4.26 -3.88
N VAL A 193 -11.88 3.20 -3.45
CA VAL A 193 -11.87 2.64 -2.08
C VAL A 193 -12.11 1.13 -2.12
N GLU A 194 -11.66 0.39 -1.11
CA GLU A 194 -11.74 -1.08 -1.08
C GLU A 194 -13.14 -1.65 -1.28
N SER A 195 -14.18 -0.94 -0.84
CA SER A 195 -15.59 -1.36 -0.97
C SER A 195 -16.23 -1.02 -2.32
N ASP A 196 -15.54 -0.35 -3.23
CA ASP A 196 -16.12 0.18 -4.48
C ASP A 196 -16.34 -0.90 -5.57
N MET A 197 -15.44 -1.88 -5.63
CA MET A 197 -15.46 -2.97 -6.60
C MET A 197 -15.28 -4.30 -5.85
N GLY A 198 -16.25 -5.20 -5.98
CA GLY A 198 -16.24 -6.52 -5.33
C GLY A 198 -15.53 -7.59 -6.14
N ASN A 199 -15.84 -8.86 -5.84
CA ASN A 199 -15.31 -10.03 -6.56
C ASN A 199 -16.07 -10.36 -7.86
N ILE A 200 -17.13 -9.61 -8.19
CA ILE A 200 -17.93 -9.77 -9.41
C ILE A 200 -18.12 -8.40 -10.08
N LEU A 201 -17.85 -8.32 -11.38
CA LEU A 201 -18.22 -7.17 -12.23
C LEU A 201 -19.39 -7.56 -13.13
N TYR A 202 -20.33 -6.64 -13.32
CA TYR A 202 -21.55 -6.86 -14.10
C TYR A 202 -21.56 -5.95 -15.33
N PHE A 203 -21.75 -6.53 -16.51
CA PHE A 203 -21.81 -5.80 -17.78
C PHE A 203 -23.09 -6.13 -18.55
N LYS A 204 -23.50 -5.20 -19.41
CA LYS A 204 -24.69 -5.35 -20.25
C LYS A 204 -24.45 -4.86 -21.68
N ILE A 205 -24.93 -5.60 -22.66
CA ILE A 205 -25.15 -5.17 -24.05
C ILE A 205 -26.65 -5.00 -24.29
N ALA A 206 -27.09 -3.79 -24.64
CA ALA A 206 -28.51 -3.46 -24.70
C ALA A 206 -28.88 -2.54 -25.86
N ASN A 207 -30.09 -2.73 -26.40
CA ASN A 207 -30.68 -1.89 -27.45
C ASN A 207 -31.24 -0.55 -26.92
N GLY A 208 -31.20 -0.34 -25.61
CA GLY A 208 -31.66 0.87 -24.94
C GLY A 208 -31.03 1.01 -23.55
N VAL A 209 -31.03 2.22 -23.01
CA VAL A 209 -30.45 2.48 -21.67
C VAL A 209 -31.42 2.03 -20.57
N ASN A 210 -32.70 2.38 -20.69
CA ASN A 210 -33.72 2.20 -19.65
C ASN A 210 -34.73 1.09 -19.93
N SER A 211 -34.86 0.67 -21.20
CA SER A 211 -35.85 -0.32 -21.61
C SER A 211 -35.34 -1.15 -22.78
N HIS A 212 -35.59 -2.45 -22.72
CA HIS A 212 -35.29 -3.37 -23.81
C HIS A 212 -36.14 -3.05 -25.05
N VAL A 213 -35.54 -3.23 -26.23
CA VAL A 213 -36.24 -3.12 -27.53
C VAL A 213 -36.12 -4.45 -28.26
N SER A 214 -37.23 -5.19 -28.32
CA SER A 214 -37.28 -6.53 -28.88
C SER A 214 -37.12 -6.57 -30.41
N GLY A 215 -36.60 -7.69 -30.91
CA GLY A 215 -36.68 -8.09 -32.32
C GLY A 215 -35.40 -7.99 -33.13
N ARG A 216 -34.26 -7.57 -32.54
CA ARG A 216 -32.98 -7.39 -33.26
C ARG A 216 -31.78 -7.80 -32.43
N TYR A 217 -30.88 -8.60 -33.02
CA TYR A 217 -29.58 -8.87 -32.40
C TYR A 217 -28.63 -7.68 -32.54
N VAL A 218 -27.91 -7.40 -31.47
CA VAL A 218 -26.72 -6.55 -31.45
C VAL A 218 -25.54 -7.35 -30.91
N GLY A 219 -24.34 -6.95 -31.32
CA GLY A 219 -23.12 -7.64 -30.94
C GLY A 219 -21.90 -6.74 -31.06
N VAL A 220 -20.89 -7.06 -30.26
CA VAL A 220 -19.60 -6.39 -30.21
C VAL A 220 -18.47 -7.41 -30.22
N THR A 221 -17.31 -7.01 -30.70
CA THR A 221 -16.06 -7.72 -30.43
C THR A 221 -15.40 -7.07 -29.23
N LEU A 222 -15.17 -7.83 -28.16
CA LEU A 222 -14.27 -7.46 -27.07
C LEU A 222 -12.84 -7.65 -27.60
N LYS A 223 -12.26 -6.57 -28.13
CA LYS A 223 -10.91 -6.59 -28.72
C LYS A 223 -9.83 -6.75 -27.65
N TYR A 224 -10.03 -6.11 -26.50
CA TYR A 224 -9.10 -6.12 -25.38
C TYR A 224 -9.88 -6.06 -24.08
N VAL A 225 -9.55 -6.94 -23.14
CA VAL A 225 -10.14 -7.00 -21.81
C VAL A 225 -9.02 -7.21 -20.82
N GLU A 226 -8.66 -6.15 -20.11
CA GLU A 226 -7.73 -6.18 -18.99
C GLU A 226 -8.52 -6.00 -17.69
N LEU A 227 -8.32 -6.91 -16.74
CA LEU A 227 -8.92 -6.84 -15.41
C LEU A 227 -7.80 -6.75 -14.39
N THR A 228 -7.95 -5.89 -13.39
CA THR A 228 -7.03 -5.80 -12.26
C THR A 228 -7.72 -6.28 -10.99
N PHE A 229 -7.06 -7.14 -10.21
CA PHE A 229 -7.58 -7.72 -8.99
C PHE A 229 -6.54 -7.80 -7.87
N THR A 230 -6.98 -8.04 -6.64
CA THR A 230 -6.13 -8.20 -5.45
C THR A 230 -6.77 -9.20 -4.47
N PRO A 231 -5.98 -9.97 -3.69
CA PRO A 231 -6.49 -10.78 -2.58
C PRO A 231 -6.82 -9.96 -1.32
N GLU A 232 -6.67 -8.63 -1.35
CA GLU A 232 -7.04 -7.71 -0.25
C GLU A 232 -8.57 -7.53 -0.18
N ALA A 233 -9.28 -8.63 -0.01
CA ALA A 233 -10.71 -8.68 0.20
C ALA A 233 -11.06 -9.74 1.26
N PRO A 234 -10.55 -9.58 2.52
CA PRO A 234 -10.86 -10.51 3.59
C PRO A 234 -12.37 -10.61 3.79
N PHE A 235 -12.85 -11.83 4.03
CA PHE A 235 -14.27 -12.09 4.28
C PHE A 235 -14.45 -12.92 5.55
N LYS A 236 -15.67 -12.88 6.09
CA LYS A 236 -16.02 -13.54 7.35
C LYS A 236 -16.63 -14.92 7.12
N VAL A 237 -16.16 -15.91 7.88
CA VAL A 237 -16.71 -17.27 7.92
C VAL A 237 -17.16 -17.58 9.34
N ASN A 238 -18.46 -17.81 9.51
CA ASN A 238 -19.04 -18.15 10.82
C ASN A 238 -18.97 -19.67 11.06
N ILE A 239 -18.27 -20.05 12.12
CA ILE A 239 -18.15 -21.40 12.64
C ILE A 239 -19.03 -21.48 13.90
N ALA A 240 -20.29 -21.84 13.66
CA ALA A 240 -21.34 -21.91 14.67
C ALA A 240 -22.33 -23.03 14.33
N PRO A 241 -22.99 -23.64 15.33
CA PRO A 241 -24.02 -24.63 15.06
C PRO A 241 -25.28 -23.98 14.52
N LYS A 242 -25.90 -24.61 13.51
CA LYS A 242 -27.17 -24.15 12.92
C LYS A 242 -28.39 -24.52 13.75
N GLN A 243 -28.32 -25.61 14.51
CA GLN A 243 -29.40 -26.16 15.33
C GLN A 243 -28.80 -26.76 16.59
N ALA A 244 -29.54 -26.70 17.70
CA ALA A 244 -29.15 -27.37 18.93
C ALA A 244 -29.20 -28.89 18.77
N SER A 245 -28.23 -29.58 19.36
CA SER A 245 -28.11 -31.04 19.38
C SER A 245 -27.45 -31.48 20.68
N ALA A 246 -28.11 -32.38 21.40
CA ALA A 246 -27.57 -33.03 22.59
C ALA A 246 -26.65 -34.21 22.26
N GLU A 247 -26.67 -34.70 21.01
CA GLU A 247 -25.79 -35.75 20.53
C GLU A 247 -24.38 -35.18 20.29
N GLY A 248 -23.40 -35.75 20.99
CA GLY A 248 -22.01 -35.35 20.87
C GLY A 248 -21.38 -35.87 19.58
N VAL A 249 -20.58 -35.03 18.93
CA VAL A 249 -19.80 -35.36 17.72
C VAL A 249 -18.35 -34.95 17.88
N SER A 250 -17.46 -35.54 17.10
CA SER A 250 -16.02 -35.22 17.12
C SER A 250 -15.64 -34.11 16.14
N VAL A 251 -16.43 -33.94 15.08
CA VAL A 251 -16.19 -33.03 13.95
C VAL A 251 -17.51 -32.42 13.50
N VAL A 252 -17.51 -31.12 13.25
CA VAL A 252 -18.62 -30.36 12.67
C VAL A 252 -18.15 -29.66 11.40
N GLN A 253 -19.01 -29.65 10.38
CA GLN A 253 -18.79 -28.94 9.13
C GLN A 253 -19.66 -27.68 9.08
N CYS A 254 -19.02 -26.53 8.87
CA CYS A 254 -19.65 -25.21 8.83
C CYS A 254 -19.59 -24.64 7.40
N PRO A 255 -20.71 -24.64 6.65
CA PRO A 255 -20.71 -24.27 5.24
C PRO A 255 -20.60 -22.76 5.02
N PHE A 256 -19.84 -22.36 3.99
CA PHE A 256 -19.77 -20.99 3.51
C PHE A 256 -19.67 -20.94 1.97
N PRO A 257 -20.17 -19.86 1.33
CA PRO A 257 -20.08 -19.72 -0.13
C PRO A 257 -18.63 -19.43 -0.56
N THR A 258 -18.21 -20.03 -1.68
CA THR A 258 -16.85 -19.82 -2.22
C THR A 258 -16.79 -18.71 -3.28
N GLY A 259 -17.95 -18.31 -3.82
CA GLY A 259 -18.01 -17.45 -5.00
C GLY A 259 -17.67 -18.17 -6.31
N LYS A 260 -17.34 -19.48 -6.30
CA LYS A 260 -17.25 -20.33 -7.50
C LYS A 260 -18.60 -20.97 -7.85
N VAL A 261 -18.73 -21.47 -9.08
CA VAL A 261 -19.87 -22.27 -9.55
C VAL A 261 -19.40 -23.67 -9.95
N ASP A 262 -20.21 -24.67 -9.65
CA ASP A 262 -20.09 -26.01 -10.20
C ASP A 262 -21.04 -26.14 -11.40
N LEU A 263 -20.49 -26.48 -12.57
CA LEU A 263 -21.25 -26.65 -13.82
C LEU A 263 -22.05 -27.96 -13.87
N GLY A 264 -21.76 -28.92 -12.99
CA GLY A 264 -22.37 -30.24 -12.98
C GLY A 264 -21.89 -31.15 -14.11
N GLN A 265 -22.77 -32.04 -14.56
CA GLN A 265 -22.43 -33.02 -15.59
C GLN A 265 -22.25 -32.38 -16.97
N ILE A 266 -21.15 -32.72 -17.63
CA ILE A 266 -20.90 -32.44 -19.05
C ILE A 266 -21.31 -33.67 -19.87
N SER A 267 -22.11 -33.45 -20.92
CA SER A 267 -22.50 -34.49 -21.87
C SER A 267 -22.64 -33.93 -23.28
N GLN A 268 -22.73 -34.82 -24.27
CA GLN A 268 -23.23 -34.40 -25.57
C GLN A 268 -24.73 -34.17 -25.49
N ASN A 269 -25.14 -32.91 -25.68
CA ASN A 269 -26.55 -32.55 -25.75
C ASN A 269 -26.91 -32.15 -27.18
N THR A 270 -28.10 -32.56 -27.61
CA THR A 270 -28.65 -32.19 -28.92
C THR A 270 -29.73 -31.14 -28.70
N TYR A 271 -29.58 -30.01 -29.39
CA TYR A 271 -30.56 -28.93 -29.34
C TYR A 271 -30.72 -28.33 -30.74
N THR A 272 -31.97 -28.20 -31.21
CA THR A 272 -32.30 -27.72 -32.58
C THR A 272 -31.55 -28.44 -33.71
N GLY A 273 -31.32 -29.75 -33.56
CA GLY A 273 -30.58 -30.56 -34.54
C GLY A 273 -29.06 -30.37 -34.52
N VAL A 274 -28.53 -29.55 -33.62
CA VAL A 274 -27.08 -29.35 -33.40
C VAL A 274 -26.67 -30.13 -32.15
N LYS A 275 -25.60 -30.92 -32.25
CA LYS A 275 -25.06 -31.73 -31.14
C LYS A 275 -23.75 -31.14 -30.66
N ARG A 276 -23.64 -30.80 -29.38
CA ARG A 276 -22.43 -30.20 -28.78
C ARG A 276 -22.16 -30.73 -27.38
N GLN A 277 -20.90 -30.77 -26.99
CA GLN A 277 -20.50 -30.98 -25.61
C GLN A 277 -20.93 -29.77 -24.78
N SER A 278 -21.69 -29.97 -23.71
CA SER A 278 -22.21 -28.88 -22.87
C SER A 278 -22.64 -29.37 -21.49
N TYR A 279 -22.70 -28.47 -20.52
CA TYR A 279 -23.45 -28.68 -19.27
C TYR A 279 -24.90 -28.24 -19.43
N VAL A 280 -25.79 -28.60 -18.50
CA VAL A 280 -27.17 -28.10 -18.46
C VAL A 280 -27.24 -27.01 -17.39
N TYR A 281 -27.64 -25.78 -17.73
CA TYR A 281 -27.61 -24.65 -16.78
C TYR A 281 -28.39 -24.91 -15.48
N ARG A 282 -29.47 -25.71 -15.53
CA ARG A 282 -30.29 -26.06 -14.35
C ARG A 282 -29.54 -26.92 -13.33
N ASN A 283 -28.44 -27.55 -13.73
CA ASN A 283 -27.58 -28.34 -12.86
C ASN A 283 -26.44 -27.50 -12.25
N VAL A 284 -26.30 -26.24 -12.68
CA VAL A 284 -25.31 -25.33 -12.13
C VAL A 284 -25.69 -25.01 -10.69
N LYS A 285 -24.71 -25.08 -9.78
CA LYS A 285 -24.90 -24.73 -8.37
C LYS A 285 -23.78 -23.82 -7.91
N ASP A 286 -24.14 -22.93 -6.99
CA ASP A 286 -23.18 -22.20 -6.18
C ASP A 286 -22.33 -23.21 -5.40
N LEU A 287 -21.00 -23.13 -5.54
CA LEU A 287 -20.08 -24.03 -4.87
C LEU A 287 -19.90 -23.58 -3.41
N MET A 288 -20.21 -24.48 -2.49
CA MET A 288 -20.06 -24.27 -1.05
C MET A 288 -18.81 -25.00 -0.55
N ALA A 289 -18.13 -24.43 0.43
CA ALA A 289 -17.03 -25.05 1.16
C ALA A 289 -17.43 -25.25 2.62
N GLN A 290 -16.68 -26.08 3.35
CA GLN A 290 -16.94 -26.40 4.75
C GLN A 290 -15.70 -26.06 5.57
N SER A 291 -15.80 -25.11 6.50
CA SER A 291 -14.80 -24.99 7.57
C SER A 291 -15.06 -26.09 8.60
N LEU A 292 -14.01 -26.59 9.23
CA LEU A 292 -14.12 -27.65 10.24
C LEU A 292 -14.04 -27.06 11.63
N PHE A 293 -14.89 -27.56 12.53
CA PHE A 293 -14.70 -27.43 13.98
C PHE A 293 -14.63 -28.82 14.59
N TYR A 294 -13.48 -29.17 15.18
CA TYR A 294 -13.22 -30.55 15.60
C TYR A 294 -12.35 -30.63 16.84
N GLU A 295 -12.41 -31.76 17.53
CA GLU A 295 -11.49 -32.09 18.61
C GLU A 295 -10.23 -32.78 18.06
N GLY A 296 -9.06 -32.51 18.64
CA GLY A 296 -7.78 -33.07 18.20
C GLY A 296 -7.77 -34.60 18.17
N ALA A 297 -8.47 -35.23 19.12
CA ALA A 297 -8.63 -36.69 19.18
C ALA A 297 -9.40 -37.30 17.99
N SER A 298 -10.04 -36.48 17.14
CA SER A 298 -10.68 -36.93 15.89
C SER A 298 -9.70 -37.15 14.73
N VAL A 299 -8.42 -36.79 14.92
CA VAL A 299 -7.35 -37.04 13.95
C VAL A 299 -6.51 -38.22 14.44
N ASP A 300 -6.39 -39.25 13.60
CA ASP A 300 -5.53 -40.39 13.88
C ASP A 300 -4.06 -40.04 13.61
N GLU A 301 -3.34 -39.65 14.66
CA GLU A 301 -1.92 -39.30 14.58
C GLU A 301 -1.00 -40.51 14.30
N THR A 302 -1.51 -41.74 14.33
CA THR A 302 -0.72 -42.92 13.94
C THR A 302 -0.55 -43.05 12.42
N LEU A 303 -1.39 -42.35 11.64
CA LEU A 303 -1.28 -42.31 10.19
C LEU A 303 -0.09 -41.47 9.73
N ASP A 304 0.42 -41.76 8.52
CA ASP A 304 1.37 -40.91 7.81
C ASP A 304 0.83 -39.47 7.71
N LEU A 305 1.73 -38.48 7.77
CA LEU A 305 1.37 -37.07 7.71
C LEU A 305 0.44 -36.76 6.51
N ASN A 306 0.66 -37.38 5.35
CA ASN A 306 -0.16 -37.11 4.16
C ASN A 306 -1.56 -37.73 4.20
N SER A 307 -1.91 -38.46 5.26
CA SER A 307 -3.18 -39.18 5.42
C SER A 307 -4.01 -38.71 6.62
N ARG A 308 -3.47 -37.79 7.44
CA ARG A 308 -4.15 -37.30 8.64
C ARG A 308 -5.29 -36.35 8.29
N THR A 309 -6.53 -36.79 8.55
CA THR A 309 -7.76 -36.03 8.35
C THR A 309 -8.62 -36.14 9.61
N ALA A 310 -9.50 -35.16 9.84
CA ALA A 310 -10.46 -35.20 10.95
C ALA A 310 -11.64 -36.10 10.57
N GLY A 311 -11.96 -37.10 11.40
CA GLY A 311 -13.02 -38.07 11.14
C GLY A 311 -13.89 -38.35 12.36
N SER A 312 -15.20 -38.54 12.15
CA SER A 312 -16.17 -38.83 13.22
C SER A 312 -16.13 -40.27 13.75
N ALA A 313 -15.48 -41.19 13.02
CA ALA A 313 -15.24 -42.55 13.47
C ALA A 313 -14.17 -42.63 14.59
N VAL A 314 -13.37 -41.59 14.72
CA VAL A 314 -12.31 -41.42 15.72
C VAL A 314 -12.71 -40.22 16.60
N GLY A 315 -12.22 -40.15 17.84
CA GLY A 315 -12.52 -39.07 18.77
C GLY A 315 -13.53 -39.39 19.87
N ASN A 316 -13.62 -38.48 20.83
CA ASN A 316 -14.33 -38.58 22.09
C ASN A 316 -15.78 -38.06 22.01
N LYS A 317 -16.19 -37.50 20.87
CA LYS A 317 -17.55 -36.99 20.62
C LYS A 317 -17.98 -35.91 21.60
N THR A 318 -17.07 -34.98 21.91
CA THR A 318 -17.29 -34.00 22.98
C THR A 318 -17.92 -32.69 22.53
N ILE A 319 -18.15 -32.50 21.23
CA ILE A 319 -18.76 -31.28 20.68
C ILE A 319 -20.28 -31.47 20.65
N LYS A 320 -21.02 -30.62 21.36
CA LYS A 320 -22.48 -30.53 21.27
C LYS A 320 -22.91 -29.15 20.78
N ALA A 321 -24.18 -29.00 20.43
CA ALA A 321 -24.73 -27.73 19.98
C ALA A 321 -25.84 -27.25 20.92
N VAL A 322 -25.76 -26.01 21.38
CA VAL A 322 -26.78 -25.37 22.22
C VAL A 322 -27.19 -24.02 21.64
N THR A 323 -28.42 -23.60 21.90
CA THR A 323 -28.93 -22.28 21.53
C THR A 323 -29.18 -21.47 22.79
N ILE A 324 -28.54 -20.31 22.91
CA ILE A 324 -28.71 -19.35 24.00
C ILE A 324 -29.00 -18.00 23.38
N ASP A 325 -30.08 -17.35 23.81
CA ASP A 325 -30.49 -16.02 23.31
C ASP A 325 -30.54 -15.93 21.79
N GLN A 326 -31.15 -16.96 21.15
CA GLN A 326 -31.28 -17.09 19.69
C GLN A 326 -29.94 -17.26 18.94
N MET A 327 -28.81 -17.37 19.64
CA MET A 327 -27.50 -17.65 19.06
C MET A 327 -27.05 -19.09 19.33
N GLY A 328 -26.45 -19.72 18.33
CA GLY A 328 -25.86 -21.05 18.45
C GLY A 328 -24.44 -21.01 19.03
N TYR A 329 -24.16 -21.89 19.99
CA TYR A 329 -22.84 -22.13 20.57
C TYR A 329 -22.50 -23.61 20.55
N PHE A 330 -21.24 -23.92 20.26
CA PHE A 330 -20.69 -25.25 20.51
C PHE A 330 -20.40 -25.41 22.00
N GLU A 331 -20.94 -26.44 22.62
CA GLU A 331 -20.53 -26.88 23.94
C GLU A 331 -19.33 -27.83 23.79
N ILE A 332 -18.21 -27.47 24.42
CA ILE A 332 -16.94 -28.19 24.40
C ILE A 332 -16.52 -28.56 25.82
N GLN A 333 -15.76 -29.65 25.99
CA GLN A 333 -15.47 -30.27 27.29
C GLN A 333 -14.00 -30.11 27.72
N PRO A 334 -13.73 -30.08 29.04
CA PRO A 334 -12.36 -30.09 29.53
C PRO A 334 -11.57 -31.34 29.14
N GLY A 335 -10.25 -31.20 29.04
CA GLY A 335 -9.33 -32.31 28.72
C GLY A 335 -9.21 -32.64 27.23
N GLN A 336 -9.82 -31.83 26.35
CA GLN A 336 -9.70 -31.93 24.90
C GLN A 336 -9.15 -30.63 24.30
N THR A 337 -8.50 -30.74 23.15
CA THR A 337 -8.10 -29.61 22.31
C THR A 337 -9.04 -29.49 21.13
N TYR A 338 -9.45 -28.28 20.77
CA TYR A 338 -10.35 -28.02 19.65
C TYR A 338 -9.70 -27.13 18.60
N PHE A 339 -10.04 -27.38 17.34
CA PHE A 339 -9.51 -26.66 16.19
C PHE A 339 -10.64 -26.12 15.33
N ALA A 340 -10.50 -24.89 14.88
CA ALA A 340 -11.31 -24.26 13.84
C ALA A 340 -10.43 -24.02 12.62
N GLU A 341 -10.72 -24.68 11.50
CA GLU A 341 -9.84 -24.74 10.33
C GLU A 341 -10.58 -24.39 9.04
N THR A 342 -9.89 -23.67 8.16
CA THR A 342 -10.39 -23.35 6.82
C THR A 342 -10.11 -24.49 5.83
N PRO A 343 -10.96 -24.73 4.83
CA PRO A 343 -10.71 -25.82 3.88
C PRO A 343 -9.69 -25.41 2.81
N VAL A 344 -8.87 -26.38 2.40
CA VAL A 344 -7.98 -26.28 1.22
C VAL A 344 -8.63 -26.74 -0.10
N CYS A 345 -9.78 -27.39 -0.01
CA CYS A 345 -10.55 -27.85 -1.15
C CYS A 345 -12.00 -28.08 -0.73
N THR A 346 -12.87 -28.14 -1.72
CA THR A 346 -14.24 -28.65 -1.56
C THR A 346 -14.51 -29.69 -2.63
N LYS A 347 -15.68 -30.34 -2.57
CA LYS A 347 -16.10 -31.33 -3.56
C LYS A 347 -17.19 -30.76 -4.47
N ASP A 348 -17.06 -30.99 -5.76
CA ASP A 348 -18.13 -30.72 -6.73
C ASP A 348 -19.25 -31.79 -6.67
N GLN A 349 -20.30 -31.64 -7.47
CA GLN A 349 -21.40 -32.60 -7.56
C GLN A 349 -21.00 -33.99 -8.08
N LYS A 350 -19.78 -34.16 -8.61
CA LYS A 350 -19.22 -35.44 -9.06
C LYS A 350 -18.21 -36.03 -8.09
N GLY A 351 -17.91 -35.34 -6.99
CA GLY A 351 -16.93 -35.76 -5.98
C GLY A 351 -15.49 -35.41 -6.33
N ASN A 352 -15.26 -34.60 -7.36
CA ASN A 352 -13.92 -34.10 -7.70
C ASN A 352 -13.48 -33.03 -6.70
N ASP A 353 -12.18 -32.97 -6.42
CA ASP A 353 -11.61 -31.88 -5.63
C ASP A 353 -11.62 -30.56 -6.42
N VAL A 354 -12.14 -29.52 -5.80
CA VAL A 354 -12.04 -28.14 -6.26
C VAL A 354 -11.13 -27.40 -5.29
N PRO A 355 -9.91 -27.00 -5.71
CA PRO A 355 -8.96 -26.32 -4.84
C PRO A 355 -9.50 -25.00 -4.30
N LEU A 356 -9.23 -24.77 -3.01
CA LEU A 356 -9.47 -23.54 -2.27
C LEU A 356 -8.17 -23.14 -1.58
N HIS A 357 -7.83 -21.86 -1.60
CA HIS A 357 -6.52 -21.43 -1.15
C HIS A 357 -6.71 -20.30 -0.14
N TYR A 358 -7.09 -20.66 1.07
CA TYR A 358 -7.46 -19.72 2.12
C TYR A 358 -6.49 -19.77 3.30
N ARG A 359 -6.33 -18.62 3.95
CA ARG A 359 -5.65 -18.47 5.24
C ARG A 359 -6.51 -17.68 6.21
N ILE A 360 -6.31 -17.92 7.50
CA ILE A 360 -6.93 -17.16 8.59
C ILE A 360 -6.01 -15.99 8.94
N THR A 361 -6.55 -14.77 8.90
CA THR A 361 -5.83 -13.54 9.26
C THR A 361 -6.29 -12.91 10.57
N SER A 362 -7.51 -13.22 11.00
CA SER A 362 -8.01 -12.88 12.33
C SER A 362 -9.11 -13.84 12.75
N ALA A 363 -9.31 -14.06 14.03
CA ALA A 363 -10.38 -14.91 14.55
C ALA A 363 -11.02 -14.31 15.80
N LYS A 364 -12.35 -14.22 15.80
CA LYS A 364 -13.14 -13.75 16.93
C LYS A 364 -13.85 -14.93 17.58
N VAL A 365 -13.47 -15.23 18.81
CA VAL A 365 -14.09 -16.28 19.63
C VAL A 365 -15.10 -15.62 20.56
N ASN A 366 -16.38 -15.83 20.29
CA ASN A 366 -17.47 -15.45 21.17
C ASN A 366 -17.70 -16.58 22.17
N TYR A 367 -17.88 -16.23 23.45
CA TYR A 367 -18.09 -17.19 24.51
C TYR A 367 -19.22 -16.76 25.46
N THR A 368 -19.84 -17.73 26.12
CA THR A 368 -20.94 -17.48 27.06
C THR A 368 -20.97 -18.52 28.18
N ILE A 369 -21.76 -18.28 29.23
CA ILE A 369 -21.97 -19.23 30.32
C ILE A 369 -23.25 -20.05 30.08
N SER A 370 -23.31 -21.25 30.64
CA SER A 370 -24.53 -22.06 30.61
C SER A 370 -25.60 -21.44 31.51
N ALA A 371 -26.61 -20.78 30.92
CA ALA A 371 -27.80 -20.38 31.67
C ALA A 371 -28.64 -21.63 31.98
N GLU A 372 -29.09 -21.80 33.23
CA GLU A 372 -30.16 -22.75 33.50
C GLU A 372 -31.42 -22.29 32.73
N GLN A 373 -32.24 -23.21 32.20
CA GLN A 373 -33.58 -22.88 31.68
C GLN A 373 -34.58 -22.44 32.78
N LYS A 374 -34.07 -22.13 33.96
CA LYS A 374 -34.82 -21.70 35.13
C LYS A 374 -34.76 -20.17 35.21
N PHE A 375 -35.73 -19.57 35.88
CA PHE A 375 -35.81 -18.12 36.03
C PHE A 375 -36.37 -17.75 37.39
N TYR A 376 -36.08 -16.51 37.80
CA TYR A 376 -36.72 -15.84 38.91
C TYR A 376 -37.88 -15.03 38.35
N ILE A 377 -38.99 -14.98 39.07
CA ILE A 377 -40.05 -14.00 38.85
C ILE A 377 -39.89 -12.95 39.94
N LYS A 378 -39.65 -11.70 39.56
CA LYS A 378 -39.34 -10.57 40.44
C LYS A 378 -40.33 -9.43 40.29
N TYR A 379 -40.47 -8.65 41.36
CA TYR A 379 -41.24 -7.42 41.43
C TYR A 379 -40.38 -6.35 42.08
N ILE A 380 -40.40 -5.13 41.53
CA ILE A 380 -39.58 -4.02 42.00
C ILE A 380 -40.49 -2.85 42.38
N GLU A 381 -40.44 -2.43 43.64
CA GLU A 381 -41.18 -1.26 44.13
C GLU A 381 -40.23 -0.41 44.98
N GLY A 382 -40.09 0.89 44.67
CA GLY A 382 -39.27 1.81 45.47
C GLY A 382 -37.77 1.47 45.56
N GLY A 383 -37.26 0.58 44.71
CA GLY A 383 -35.87 0.10 44.72
C GLY A 383 -35.66 -1.25 45.44
N ASP A 384 -36.68 -1.75 46.15
CA ASP A 384 -36.65 -3.08 46.75
C ASP A 384 -37.06 -4.15 45.73
N VAL A 385 -36.37 -5.30 45.76
CA VAL A 385 -36.63 -6.43 44.86
C VAL A 385 -37.24 -7.59 45.64
N TRP A 386 -38.41 -8.03 45.19
CA TRP A 386 -39.14 -9.17 45.74
C TRP A 386 -39.25 -10.29 44.71
N TYR A 387 -39.26 -11.54 45.15
CA TYR A 387 -39.33 -12.73 44.32
C TYR A 387 -40.61 -13.53 44.59
N LEU A 388 -41.20 -14.12 43.55
CA LEU A 388 -42.40 -14.96 43.69
C LEU A 388 -42.09 -16.23 44.47
N GLN A 389 -42.89 -16.51 45.51
CA GLN A 389 -42.74 -17.63 46.43
C GLN A 389 -43.64 -18.82 46.08
N ARG A 390 -43.40 -19.96 46.75
CA ARG A 390 -44.15 -21.21 46.57
C ARG A 390 -45.58 -21.19 47.10
N ASP A 391 -46.01 -20.08 47.68
CA ASP A 391 -47.38 -19.82 48.14
C ASP A 391 -48.12 -18.83 47.24
N ALA A 392 -47.56 -18.52 46.05
CA ALA A 392 -48.07 -17.53 45.10
C ALA A 392 -48.13 -16.08 45.63
N THR A 393 -47.28 -15.73 46.60
CA THR A 393 -47.04 -14.34 47.04
C THR A 393 -45.61 -13.90 46.74
N PHE A 394 -45.31 -12.59 46.78
CA PHE A 394 -43.93 -12.10 46.67
C PHE A 394 -43.24 -12.03 48.04
N GLY A 395 -41.93 -12.29 48.09
CA GLY A 395 -41.12 -12.30 49.32
C GLY A 395 -39.64 -12.07 49.02
N THR A 396 -38.76 -12.08 50.03
CA THR A 396 -37.33 -11.73 49.84
C THR A 396 -36.45 -12.87 49.32
N THR A 397 -36.92 -14.12 49.38
CA THR A 397 -36.11 -15.29 49.06
C THR A 397 -36.17 -15.61 47.57
N GLN A 398 -35.03 -15.75 46.90
CA GLN A 398 -35.00 -16.18 45.50
C GLN A 398 -35.59 -17.58 45.34
N GLN A 399 -36.62 -17.73 44.49
CA GLN A 399 -37.18 -19.02 44.11
C GLN A 399 -37.03 -19.23 42.61
N LYS A 400 -36.51 -20.40 42.23
CA LYS A 400 -36.35 -20.80 40.84
C LYS A 400 -37.64 -21.41 40.30
N TRP A 401 -38.04 -20.96 39.13
CA TRP A 401 -39.17 -21.42 38.36
C TRP A 401 -38.69 -21.98 37.02
N GLU A 402 -39.44 -22.91 36.44
CA GLU A 402 -39.21 -23.41 35.09
C GLU A 402 -40.53 -23.39 34.31
N ILE A 403 -40.44 -23.26 32.98
CA ILE A 403 -41.60 -23.28 32.09
C ILE A 403 -41.49 -24.49 31.16
N ASP A 404 -42.53 -25.32 31.11
CA ASP A 404 -42.55 -26.52 30.28
C ASP A 404 -42.94 -26.23 28.83
N ALA A 405 -42.85 -27.25 27.97
CA ALA A 405 -43.17 -27.15 26.55
C ALA A 405 -44.65 -26.80 26.26
N GLN A 406 -45.54 -26.94 27.24
CA GLN A 406 -46.96 -26.57 27.14
C GLN A 406 -47.21 -25.11 27.59
N GLY A 407 -46.17 -24.43 28.07
CA GLY A 407 -46.22 -23.07 28.59
C GLY A 407 -46.64 -23.00 30.07
N ARG A 408 -46.57 -24.10 30.82
CA ARG A 408 -46.95 -24.10 32.25
C ARG A 408 -45.72 -23.83 33.09
N ILE A 409 -45.84 -22.95 34.09
CA ILE A 409 -44.75 -22.60 34.99
C ILE A 409 -44.85 -23.44 36.27
N ASN A 410 -43.78 -24.12 36.68
CA ASN A 410 -43.73 -24.89 37.92
C ASN A 410 -42.56 -24.51 38.83
N VAL A 411 -42.72 -24.82 40.11
CA VAL A 411 -41.64 -24.72 41.09
C VAL A 411 -40.65 -25.85 40.82
N VAL A 412 -39.39 -25.49 40.61
CA VAL A 412 -38.31 -26.44 40.32
C VAL A 412 -38.23 -27.52 41.40
N GLY A 413 -38.23 -28.79 40.99
CA GLY A 413 -38.14 -29.94 41.89
C GLY A 413 -39.46 -30.38 42.53
N THR A 414 -40.62 -29.88 42.06
CA THR A 414 -41.95 -30.26 42.56
C THR A 414 -42.93 -30.48 41.40
N SER A 415 -44.09 -31.09 41.69
CA SER A 415 -45.22 -31.21 40.75
C SER A 415 -46.23 -30.05 40.86
N ASN A 416 -45.83 -28.94 41.47
CA ASN A 416 -46.69 -27.79 41.72
C ASN A 416 -46.51 -26.73 40.64
N TYR A 417 -47.62 -26.35 40.01
CA TYR A 417 -47.68 -25.37 38.93
C TYR A 417 -48.38 -24.08 39.35
N LEU A 418 -48.04 -22.98 38.68
CA LEU A 418 -48.78 -21.73 38.74
C LEU A 418 -50.15 -21.92 38.09
N VAL A 419 -51.20 -21.53 38.82
CA VAL A 419 -52.59 -21.57 38.36
C VAL A 419 -53.22 -20.19 38.51
N VAL A 420 -53.84 -19.71 37.45
CA VAL A 420 -54.64 -18.47 37.48
C VAL A 420 -56.11 -18.85 37.60
N ASP A 421 -56.76 -18.37 38.65
CA ASP A 421 -58.18 -18.64 38.90
C ASP A 421 -59.10 -17.75 38.03
N PRO A 422 -60.43 -17.98 38.03
CA PRO A 422 -61.38 -17.15 37.27
C PRO A 422 -61.40 -15.66 37.65
N ASN A 423 -60.85 -15.28 38.81
CA ASN A 423 -60.72 -13.90 39.27
C ASN A 423 -59.36 -13.28 38.90
N ASN A 424 -58.60 -13.91 37.99
CA ASN A 424 -57.25 -13.50 37.59
C ASN A 424 -56.24 -13.43 38.74
N THR A 425 -56.45 -14.21 39.81
CA THR A 425 -55.52 -14.31 40.94
C THR A 425 -54.65 -15.55 40.79
N LEU A 426 -53.38 -15.43 41.15
CA LEU A 426 -52.39 -16.50 41.10
C LEU A 426 -52.50 -17.39 42.35
N THR A 427 -52.47 -18.70 42.10
CA THR A 427 -52.48 -19.76 43.11
C THR A 427 -51.51 -20.88 42.69
N ILE A 428 -51.37 -21.90 43.53
CA ILE A 428 -50.53 -23.08 43.26
C ILE A 428 -51.40 -24.33 43.16
N GLY A 429 -51.31 -25.05 42.04
CA GLY A 429 -52.00 -26.30 41.80
C GLY A 429 -51.05 -27.50 41.73
N ASN A 430 -51.48 -28.66 42.24
CA ASN A 430 -50.72 -29.90 42.13
C ASN A 430 -51.13 -30.64 40.84
N GLY A 431 -50.19 -30.81 39.91
CA GLY A 431 -50.42 -31.51 38.63
C GLY A 431 -51.26 -30.77 37.58
N THR A 432 -51.85 -29.62 37.91
CA THR A 432 -52.62 -28.75 36.99
C THR A 432 -52.01 -27.35 36.96
N GLY A 433 -51.82 -26.77 35.76
CA GLY A 433 -51.16 -25.47 35.57
C GLY A 433 -51.78 -24.65 34.45
N SER A 434 -51.84 -23.33 34.64
CA SER A 434 -52.26 -22.38 33.59
C SER A 434 -51.15 -22.24 32.53
N ARG A 435 -51.54 -21.77 31.34
CA ARG A 435 -50.60 -21.51 30.24
C ARG A 435 -50.14 -20.06 30.29
N PHE A 436 -48.84 -19.87 30.27
CA PHE A 436 -48.16 -18.60 30.31
C PHE A 436 -47.32 -18.40 29.05
N SER A 437 -47.10 -17.14 28.71
CA SER A 437 -46.13 -16.71 27.70
C SER A 437 -45.19 -15.70 28.33
N LEU A 438 -43.90 -15.80 28.05
CA LEU A 438 -42.92 -14.79 28.41
C LEU A 438 -42.84 -13.77 27.25
N VAL A 439 -43.20 -12.51 27.51
CA VAL A 439 -43.29 -11.44 26.51
C VAL A 439 -42.45 -10.25 26.97
N GLY A 440 -41.34 -9.98 26.28
CA GLY A 440 -40.32 -9.06 26.79
C GLY A 440 -39.82 -9.55 28.15
N GLU A 441 -39.81 -8.67 29.15
CA GLU A 441 -39.51 -9.01 30.54
C GLU A 441 -40.74 -9.47 31.34
N GLY A 442 -41.96 -9.49 30.77
CA GLY A 442 -43.21 -9.80 31.49
C GLY A 442 -43.67 -11.26 31.38
N ILE A 443 -44.51 -11.67 32.34
CA ILE A 443 -45.20 -12.97 32.36
C ILE A 443 -46.69 -12.78 32.05
N VAL A 444 -47.19 -13.40 30.98
CA VAL A 444 -48.55 -13.19 30.46
C VAL A 444 -49.41 -14.45 30.60
N CYS A 445 -50.63 -14.31 31.10
CA CYS A 445 -51.68 -15.33 31.11
C CYS A 445 -53.01 -14.71 30.69
N ASN A 446 -53.82 -15.36 29.85
CA ASN A 446 -55.10 -14.83 29.37
C ASN A 446 -55.03 -13.38 28.80
N ASN A 447 -53.96 -13.04 28.08
CA ASN A 447 -53.65 -11.69 27.57
C ASN A 447 -53.44 -10.60 28.64
N LEU A 448 -53.27 -10.96 29.90
CA LEU A 448 -52.98 -10.04 31.01
C LEU A 448 -51.58 -10.33 31.57
N TYR A 449 -50.93 -9.31 32.11
CA TYR A 449 -49.60 -9.37 32.71
C TYR A 449 -49.68 -9.66 34.20
N MET A 450 -48.76 -10.47 34.72
CA MET A 450 -48.61 -10.71 36.16
C MET A 450 -48.20 -9.41 36.86
N PHE A 451 -48.87 -9.03 37.94
CA PHE A 451 -48.52 -7.89 38.77
C PHE A 451 -47.88 -8.34 40.08
N GLY A 452 -46.80 -7.65 40.45
CA GLY A 452 -46.23 -7.82 41.77
C GLY A 452 -47.00 -7.05 42.83
N THR A 453 -47.09 -7.64 44.02
CA THR A 453 -47.77 -7.05 45.17
C THR A 453 -46.86 -7.11 46.40
N LYS A 454 -47.15 -6.29 47.41
CA LYS A 454 -46.41 -6.29 48.67
C LYS A 454 -46.44 -7.68 49.32
N PRO A 455 -45.38 -8.05 50.08
CA PRO A 455 -45.29 -9.37 50.68
C PRO A 455 -46.54 -9.80 51.45
N GLY A 456 -46.97 -11.05 51.22
CA GLY A 456 -48.18 -11.62 51.83
C GLY A 456 -49.50 -11.22 51.18
N SER A 457 -49.49 -10.38 50.13
CA SER A 457 -50.69 -10.08 49.32
C SER A 457 -50.84 -11.05 48.15
N PRO A 458 -52.07 -11.32 47.67
CA PRO A 458 -52.29 -12.13 46.48
C PRO A 458 -51.65 -11.50 45.23
N VAL A 459 -51.09 -12.33 44.36
CA VAL A 459 -50.61 -11.92 43.03
C VAL A 459 -51.77 -12.01 42.04
N TYR A 460 -51.89 -11.06 41.12
CA TYR A 460 -53.00 -11.02 40.16
C TYR A 460 -52.52 -10.63 38.75
N PHE A 461 -53.41 -10.73 37.77
CA PHE A 461 -53.14 -10.39 36.37
C PHE A 461 -54.00 -9.22 35.89
N ALA A 462 -53.37 -8.24 35.24
CA ALA A 462 -54.02 -7.02 34.73
C ALA A 462 -53.37 -6.51 33.42
N GLU A 463 -53.90 -5.43 32.84
CA GLU A 463 -53.29 -4.78 31.68
C GLU A 463 -51.88 -4.25 32.02
N TYR A 464 -50.99 -4.23 31.04
CA TYR A 464 -49.58 -3.86 31.24
C TYR A 464 -49.40 -2.48 31.86
N ASP A 465 -48.56 -2.41 32.89
CA ASP A 465 -48.06 -1.18 33.50
C ASP A 465 -46.55 -1.27 33.70
N ASN A 466 -45.82 -0.18 33.49
CA ASN A 466 -44.36 -0.17 33.60
C ASN A 466 -43.84 -0.10 35.05
N VAL A 467 -44.72 0.08 36.04
CA VAL A 467 -44.37 0.11 37.47
C VAL A 467 -44.74 -1.19 38.17
N GLY A 468 -45.97 -1.67 38.00
CA GLY A 468 -46.51 -2.81 38.74
C GLY A 468 -46.26 -4.20 38.15
N THR A 469 -45.85 -4.29 36.88
CA THR A 469 -45.69 -5.59 36.18
C THR A 469 -44.51 -6.38 36.74
N ALA A 470 -44.78 -7.62 37.16
CA ALA A 470 -43.75 -8.56 37.55
C ALA A 470 -42.90 -8.96 36.34
N GLN A 471 -41.59 -9.02 36.57
CA GLN A 471 -40.60 -9.33 35.56
C GLN A 471 -40.03 -10.72 35.75
N TRP A 472 -39.66 -11.41 34.68
CA TRP A 472 -38.85 -12.62 34.78
C TRP A 472 -37.39 -12.31 34.46
N GLU A 473 -36.48 -13.04 35.11
CA GLU A 473 -35.03 -12.95 34.91
C GLU A 473 -34.43 -14.35 34.95
N ARG A 474 -33.61 -14.71 33.95
CA ARG A 474 -32.95 -16.02 33.93
C ARG A 474 -32.12 -16.26 35.18
N SER A 475 -32.24 -17.44 35.76
CA SER A 475 -31.34 -17.85 36.83
C SER A 475 -30.05 -18.35 36.20
N ASN A 476 -28.93 -17.70 36.50
CA ASN A 476 -27.62 -18.20 36.09
C ASN A 476 -27.27 -19.42 36.96
N ALA A 477 -27.06 -20.59 36.36
CA ALA A 477 -26.19 -21.57 36.98
C ALA A 477 -24.76 -21.13 36.71
N SER A 478 -23.94 -21.08 37.76
CA SER A 478 -22.52 -20.78 37.66
C SER A 478 -21.78 -21.98 37.05
N GLY A 479 -21.93 -22.20 35.75
CA GLY A 479 -21.01 -23.01 34.97
C GLY A 479 -19.83 -22.14 34.52
N THR A 480 -19.07 -21.58 35.45
CA THR A 480 -17.87 -20.80 35.10
C THR A 480 -16.80 -21.76 34.59
N TYR A 481 -16.08 -21.36 33.57
CA TYR A 481 -14.96 -22.13 33.02
C TYR A 481 -13.83 -21.18 32.60
N THR A 482 -12.65 -21.72 32.41
CA THR A 482 -11.53 -20.98 31.81
C THR A 482 -11.42 -21.39 30.35
N LEU A 483 -11.56 -20.43 29.44
CA LEU A 483 -11.28 -20.61 28.01
C LEU A 483 -9.80 -20.32 27.77
N LYS A 484 -9.11 -21.25 27.11
CA LYS A 484 -7.75 -21.05 26.61
C LYS A 484 -7.80 -20.86 25.11
N VAL A 485 -7.28 -19.72 24.66
CA VAL A 485 -7.15 -19.39 23.25
C VAL A 485 -5.68 -19.32 22.89
N TYR A 486 -5.22 -20.17 21.98
CA TYR A 486 -3.81 -20.25 21.62
C TYR A 486 -3.41 -19.16 20.63
N ASP A 487 -2.16 -18.70 20.74
CA ASP A 487 -1.56 -17.75 19.83
C ASP A 487 -1.37 -18.32 18.41
N LYS A 488 -0.87 -17.49 17.49
CA LYS A 488 -0.60 -17.88 16.11
C LYS A 488 0.31 -19.10 15.97
N THR A 489 1.15 -19.43 16.97
CA THR A 489 2.04 -20.59 16.92
C THR A 489 1.38 -21.87 17.44
N GLY A 490 0.21 -21.77 18.08
CA GLY A 490 -0.46 -22.88 18.74
C GLY A 490 0.20 -23.34 20.05
N LYS A 491 1.23 -22.62 20.54
CA LYS A 491 2.06 -23.02 21.69
C LYS A 491 1.69 -22.29 22.97
N ALA A 492 1.50 -20.98 22.94
CA ALA A 492 1.14 -20.18 24.12
C ALA A 492 -0.36 -19.87 24.14
N ALA A 493 -1.01 -19.99 25.29
CA ALA A 493 -2.44 -19.71 25.44
C ALA A 493 -2.71 -18.46 26.27
N LYS A 494 -3.66 -17.65 25.82
CA LYS A 494 -4.34 -16.64 26.64
C LYS A 494 -5.48 -17.32 27.40
N GLU A 495 -5.42 -17.26 28.72
CA GLU A 495 -6.49 -17.75 29.60
C GLU A 495 -7.51 -16.65 29.87
N ILE A 496 -8.79 -17.00 29.74
CA ILE A 496 -9.94 -16.11 29.93
C ILE A 496 -10.88 -16.80 30.93
N ASN A 497 -11.09 -16.18 32.08
CA ASN A 497 -12.06 -16.66 33.06
C ASN A 497 -13.46 -16.23 32.65
N VAL A 498 -14.23 -17.17 32.13
CA VAL A 498 -15.58 -16.93 31.62
C VAL A 498 -16.57 -16.99 32.77
N THR A 499 -16.99 -15.81 33.20
CA THR A 499 -18.01 -15.59 34.26
C THR A 499 -19.28 -14.94 33.72
N GLN A 500 -19.23 -14.40 32.50
CA GLN A 500 -20.32 -13.75 31.78
C GLN A 500 -20.05 -13.84 30.27
N PRO A 501 -21.05 -13.57 29.40
CA PRO A 501 -20.85 -13.51 27.95
C PRO A 501 -19.77 -12.50 27.55
N GLY A 502 -18.99 -12.84 26.52
CA GLY A 502 -17.91 -11.99 26.03
C GLY A 502 -17.34 -12.46 24.69
N ASN A 503 -16.28 -11.81 24.24
CA ASN A 503 -15.54 -12.22 23.06
C ASN A 503 -14.04 -11.94 23.21
N PHE A 504 -13.23 -12.63 22.42
CA PHE A 504 -11.80 -12.40 22.30
C PHE A 504 -11.42 -12.41 20.82
N VAL A 505 -10.65 -11.41 20.39
CA VAL A 505 -10.19 -11.25 19.01
C VAL A 505 -8.70 -11.58 18.96
N MET A 506 -8.34 -12.47 18.05
CA MET A 506 -6.97 -12.78 17.67
C MET A 506 -6.67 -12.10 16.34
N ASP A 507 -5.81 -11.09 16.36
CA ASP A 507 -5.34 -10.41 15.15
C ASP A 507 -3.94 -10.87 14.74
N ASP A 508 -3.46 -10.41 13.59
CA ASP A 508 -2.13 -10.73 13.03
C ASP A 508 -1.87 -12.25 12.85
N LEU A 509 -2.92 -13.00 12.48
CA LEU A 509 -2.80 -14.41 12.13
C LEU A 509 -2.30 -14.58 10.69
N ASN A 510 -1.64 -15.72 10.45
CA ASN A 510 -1.36 -16.23 9.11
C ASN A 510 -1.37 -17.76 9.23
N ASN A 511 -2.56 -18.27 9.52
CA ASN A 511 -2.77 -19.60 10.08
C ASN A 511 -3.68 -20.44 9.18
N ASP A 512 -3.51 -21.76 9.25
CA ASP A 512 -4.44 -22.76 8.72
C ASP A 512 -5.65 -22.97 9.65
N ALA A 513 -5.40 -22.96 10.97
CA ALA A 513 -6.37 -23.18 12.02
C ALA A 513 -6.18 -22.29 13.26
N VAL A 514 -7.21 -22.29 14.11
CA VAL A 514 -7.23 -21.69 15.46
C VAL A 514 -7.41 -22.79 16.48
N LYS A 515 -6.61 -22.78 17.57
CA LYS A 515 -6.63 -23.80 18.63
C LYS A 515 -7.25 -23.26 19.93
N LEU A 516 -8.14 -24.05 20.54
CA LEU A 516 -8.87 -23.74 21.77
C LEU A 516 -8.84 -24.90 22.77
N GLU A 517 -8.90 -24.60 24.05
CA GLU A 517 -9.13 -25.57 25.14
C GLU A 517 -10.02 -24.95 26.22
N VAL A 518 -10.64 -25.80 27.05
CA VAL A 518 -11.39 -25.34 28.23
C VAL A 518 -10.96 -26.10 29.47
N VAL A 519 -11.01 -25.44 30.63
CA VAL A 519 -10.66 -26.01 31.94
C VAL A 519 -11.76 -25.70 32.95
N GLY A 520 -11.95 -26.63 33.89
CA GLY A 520 -12.92 -26.53 34.98
C GLY A 520 -14.31 -27.05 34.60
N GLY A 521 -14.96 -26.40 33.63
CA GLY A 521 -16.31 -26.75 33.16
C GLY A 521 -16.42 -26.77 31.63
N ASN A 522 -17.57 -27.23 31.13
CA ASN A 522 -17.87 -27.19 29.70
C ASN A 522 -17.91 -25.73 29.24
N GLY A 523 -17.23 -25.43 28.13
CA GLY A 523 -17.26 -24.09 27.55
C GLY A 523 -18.24 -23.98 26.41
N LEU A 524 -18.77 -22.78 26.19
CA LEU A 524 -19.70 -22.48 25.12
C LEU A 524 -19.05 -21.47 24.18
N VAL A 525 -18.78 -21.87 22.93
CA VAL A 525 -18.03 -21.06 21.97
C VAL A 525 -18.69 -20.98 20.59
N ASN A 526 -18.53 -19.83 19.94
CA ASN A 526 -18.87 -19.58 18.54
C ASN A 526 -17.73 -18.77 17.95
N ILE A 527 -17.24 -19.14 16.77
CA ILE A 527 -16.03 -18.57 16.19
C ILE A 527 -16.37 -17.91 14.85
N GLU A 528 -15.93 -16.67 14.66
CA GLU A 528 -15.93 -16.01 13.35
C GLU A 528 -14.47 -15.90 12.87
N LEU A 529 -14.17 -16.52 11.73
CA LEU A 529 -12.88 -16.40 11.08
C LEU A 529 -12.90 -15.25 10.07
N THR A 530 -11.83 -14.47 10.03
CA THR A 530 -11.50 -13.56 8.93
C THR A 530 -10.53 -14.28 8.02
N VAL A 531 -10.93 -14.46 6.76
CA VAL A 531 -10.25 -15.32 5.80
C VAL A 531 -9.82 -14.51 4.58
N GLU A 532 -8.59 -14.75 4.11
CA GLU A 532 -8.05 -14.18 2.88
C GLU A 532 -7.63 -15.28 1.91
N ALA A 533 -7.67 -14.99 0.61
CA ALA A 533 -7.10 -15.87 -0.40
C ALA A 533 -5.57 -15.81 -0.39
N LEU A 534 -4.92 -16.96 -0.52
CA LEU A 534 -3.51 -17.05 -0.91
C LEU A 534 -3.37 -16.63 -2.38
N ASP A 535 -2.20 -16.13 -2.73
CA ASP A 535 -1.95 -15.44 -3.98
C ASP A 535 -0.50 -15.69 -4.41
N PRO A 536 -0.20 -16.72 -5.22
CA PRO A 536 1.15 -17.10 -5.60
C PRO A 536 1.76 -16.18 -6.68
N TYR A 537 1.03 -15.14 -7.09
CA TYR A 537 1.38 -14.36 -8.26
C TYR A 537 2.44 -13.29 -7.95
N ILE A 538 3.34 -13.06 -8.90
CA ILE A 538 4.56 -12.27 -8.74
C ILE A 538 4.48 -10.98 -9.56
N ASN A 539 5.22 -9.98 -9.10
CA ASN A 539 5.38 -8.71 -9.84
C ASN A 539 6.83 -8.46 -10.27
N HIS A 540 7.78 -9.22 -9.74
CA HIS A 540 9.19 -9.06 -10.07
C HIS A 540 9.93 -10.39 -9.94
N MET A 541 10.89 -10.60 -10.83
CA MET A 541 11.91 -11.63 -10.74
C MET A 541 13.09 -11.23 -11.61
N GLU A 542 14.29 -11.65 -11.26
CA GLU A 542 15.47 -11.52 -12.12
C GLU A 542 15.85 -12.88 -12.71
N LEU A 543 16.03 -12.94 -14.02
CA LEU A 543 16.63 -14.07 -14.73
C LEU A 543 18.12 -13.78 -14.94
N MET A 544 19.00 -14.59 -14.38
CA MET A 544 20.44 -14.45 -14.47
C MET A 544 21.01 -15.46 -15.44
N CYS A 545 21.77 -15.02 -16.44
CA CYS A 545 22.65 -15.85 -17.25
C CYS A 545 24.06 -15.78 -16.65
N THR A 546 24.65 -16.92 -16.31
CA THR A 546 25.94 -17.02 -15.62
C THR A 546 26.94 -17.86 -16.38
N HIS A 547 28.19 -17.41 -16.38
CA HIS A 547 29.35 -18.12 -16.94
C HIS A 547 30.53 -17.92 -15.99
N GLY A 548 30.93 -18.98 -15.28
CA GLY A 548 31.89 -18.86 -14.17
C GLY A 548 31.39 -17.87 -13.12
N ASP A 549 32.21 -16.86 -12.79
CA ASP A 549 31.84 -15.78 -11.86
C ASP A 549 31.09 -14.61 -12.52
N MET A 550 30.94 -14.63 -13.86
CA MET A 550 30.29 -13.56 -14.61
C MET A 550 28.78 -13.76 -14.66
N LYS A 551 28.02 -12.66 -14.55
CA LYS A 551 26.55 -12.67 -14.58
C LYS A 551 26.01 -11.58 -15.50
N ILE A 552 24.95 -11.91 -16.25
CA ILE A 552 24.11 -10.97 -17.00
C ILE A 552 22.67 -11.18 -16.54
N SER A 553 22.01 -10.12 -16.09
CA SER A 553 20.63 -10.17 -15.60
C SER A 553 19.60 -9.73 -16.65
N ARG A 554 18.37 -10.21 -16.51
CA ARG A 554 17.16 -9.65 -17.11
C ARG A 554 16.09 -9.57 -16.05
N GLU A 555 15.41 -8.44 -15.98
CA GLU A 555 14.28 -8.28 -15.08
C GLU A 555 12.99 -8.70 -15.79
N PHE A 556 12.22 -9.52 -15.09
CA PHE A 556 10.80 -9.67 -15.31
C PHE A 556 10.08 -8.73 -14.35
N VAL A 557 9.35 -7.77 -14.88
CA VAL A 557 8.42 -6.95 -14.10
C VAL A 557 7.04 -7.22 -14.65
N SER A 558 6.14 -7.76 -13.83
CA SER A 558 4.76 -7.99 -14.23
C SER A 558 3.83 -7.05 -13.50
N ASN A 559 3.03 -6.34 -14.30
CA ASN A 559 1.73 -5.84 -13.87
C ASN A 559 0.59 -6.73 -14.41
N ASP A 560 0.86 -7.65 -15.34
CA ASP A 560 -0.13 -8.39 -16.12
C ASP A 560 0.24 -9.88 -16.26
N PHE A 561 -0.76 -10.75 -16.04
CA PHE A 561 -0.71 -12.20 -16.25
C PHE A 561 -0.85 -12.63 -17.73
N SER A 562 -0.94 -11.69 -18.67
CA SER A 562 -1.10 -11.98 -20.11
C SER A 562 0.11 -12.64 -20.75
N VAL A 563 1.29 -12.37 -20.21
CA VAL A 563 2.59 -12.94 -20.52
C VAL A 563 2.85 -14.24 -19.78
N GLY A 564 2.76 -15.43 -20.37
CA GLY A 564 3.54 -16.57 -19.86
C GLY A 564 5.02 -16.19 -19.87
N GLY A 565 5.47 -15.50 -18.80
CA GLY A 565 6.80 -14.98 -18.44
C GLY A 565 7.61 -14.23 -19.50
N GLY A 566 7.13 -14.09 -20.73
CA GLY A 566 7.71 -13.24 -21.76
C GLY A 566 8.95 -13.84 -22.45
N VAL A 567 9.49 -13.08 -23.40
CA VAL A 567 10.67 -13.45 -24.18
C VAL A 567 11.89 -12.66 -23.66
N PHE A 568 12.95 -13.36 -23.27
CA PHE A 568 14.18 -12.78 -22.74
C PHE A 568 15.34 -12.99 -23.70
N TYR A 569 15.87 -11.90 -24.23
CA TYR A 569 17.07 -11.93 -25.07
C TYR A 569 18.33 -11.65 -24.26
N PHE A 570 19.29 -12.58 -24.28
CA PHE A 570 20.63 -12.43 -23.74
C PHE A 570 21.64 -12.34 -24.88
N TYR A 571 22.34 -11.21 -24.97
CA TYR A 571 23.50 -11.08 -25.84
C TYR A 571 24.75 -11.19 -24.98
N ILE A 572 25.62 -12.12 -25.31
CA ILE A 572 26.79 -12.49 -24.50
C ILE A 572 28.10 -12.28 -25.27
N PRO A 573 29.22 -12.14 -24.57
CA PRO A 573 30.53 -12.00 -25.20
C PRO A 573 30.88 -13.22 -26.06
N ARG A 574 31.62 -12.99 -27.15
CA ARG A 574 32.16 -14.06 -27.99
C ARG A 574 33.00 -15.08 -27.21
N ASP A 575 33.70 -14.64 -26.17
CA ASP A 575 34.56 -15.52 -25.36
C ASP A 575 33.78 -16.59 -24.58
N TRP A 576 32.45 -16.50 -24.52
CA TRP A 576 31.58 -17.51 -23.90
C TRP A 576 31.20 -18.63 -24.88
N LEU A 577 31.63 -18.56 -26.14
CA LEU A 577 31.41 -19.63 -27.10
C LEU A 577 32.02 -20.96 -26.64
N ASN A 578 31.32 -22.06 -26.95
CA ASN A 578 31.65 -23.44 -26.59
C ASN A 578 31.69 -23.71 -25.09
N THR A 579 31.08 -22.86 -24.28
CA THR A 579 31.00 -23.03 -22.83
C THR A 579 29.55 -22.91 -22.34
N ALA A 580 29.24 -23.58 -21.23
CA ALA A 580 27.88 -23.59 -20.68
C ALA A 580 27.53 -22.23 -20.05
N CYS A 581 26.37 -21.70 -20.43
CA CYS A 581 25.72 -20.57 -19.79
C CYS A 581 24.57 -21.09 -18.94
N HIS A 582 24.61 -20.86 -17.63
CA HIS A 582 23.62 -21.34 -16.68
C HIS A 582 22.62 -20.26 -16.33
N PHE A 583 21.33 -20.61 -16.33
CA PHE A 583 20.27 -19.68 -15.99
C PHE A 583 19.71 -19.94 -14.59
N THR A 584 19.65 -18.90 -13.76
CA THR A 584 19.00 -18.92 -12.44
C THR A 584 17.91 -17.86 -12.37
N PHE A 585 16.90 -18.10 -11.55
CA PHE A 585 15.78 -17.22 -11.29
C PHE A 585 15.92 -16.71 -9.86
N GLU A 586 16.07 -15.40 -9.70
CA GLU A 586 16.49 -14.76 -8.45
C GLU A 586 15.58 -13.58 -8.13
N ASN A 587 15.69 -13.06 -6.89
CA ASN A 587 15.02 -11.84 -6.45
C ASN A 587 13.51 -11.80 -6.75
N LEU A 588 12.83 -12.93 -6.55
CA LEU A 588 11.38 -13.01 -6.61
C LEU A 588 10.75 -11.92 -5.74
N LYS A 589 9.70 -11.26 -6.24
CA LYS A 589 8.83 -10.39 -5.43
C LYS A 589 7.37 -10.54 -5.82
N SER A 590 6.50 -10.45 -4.82
CA SER A 590 5.06 -10.29 -4.99
C SER A 590 4.62 -8.98 -4.34
N LYS A 591 3.65 -8.29 -4.95
CA LYS A 591 3.05 -7.10 -4.31
C LYS A 591 2.24 -7.48 -3.07
N CYS A 592 1.76 -8.72 -3.02
CA CYS A 592 1.02 -9.31 -1.91
C CYS A 592 1.91 -9.87 -0.81
N ALA A 593 3.23 -9.71 -0.94
CA ALA A 593 4.14 -10.02 0.14
C ALA A 593 3.85 -9.16 1.38
N ASP A 594 3.90 -9.79 2.55
CA ASP A 594 3.70 -9.06 3.79
C ASP A 594 4.94 -8.20 4.11
N ASN A 595 4.86 -7.39 5.16
CA ASN A 595 5.95 -6.54 5.63
C ASN A 595 7.22 -7.31 6.07
N THR A 596 7.19 -8.64 6.07
CA THR A 596 8.38 -9.47 6.28
C THR A 596 9.06 -9.84 4.97
N TYR A 597 8.57 -9.37 3.82
CA TYR A 597 9.29 -9.43 2.56
C TYR A 597 10.29 -8.28 2.51
N TYR A 598 11.56 -8.62 2.34
CA TYR A 598 12.69 -7.75 2.61
C TYR A 598 12.68 -6.43 1.81
N ASP A 599 12.74 -5.32 2.54
CA ASP A 599 13.07 -3.98 2.05
C ASP A 599 14.51 -3.60 2.41
N GLY A 600 15.44 -4.53 2.61
CA GLY A 600 16.79 -4.14 3.02
C GLY A 600 17.07 -4.11 4.54
N SER A 601 16.07 -4.31 5.42
CA SER A 601 16.22 -3.98 6.86
C SER A 601 16.26 -5.13 7.88
N SER A 602 15.81 -6.37 7.58
CA SER A 602 15.91 -7.53 8.49
C SER A 602 15.72 -8.89 7.78
N ASN A 603 16.14 -10.02 8.39
CA ASN A 603 15.89 -11.36 7.84
C ASN A 603 14.38 -11.63 7.75
N GLY A 604 13.80 -11.42 6.57
CA GLY A 604 12.38 -11.56 6.30
C GLY A 604 11.85 -13.00 6.46
N ASN A 605 10.57 -13.15 6.81
CA ASN A 605 9.88 -14.43 7.01
C ASN A 605 8.89 -14.73 5.88
N ALA A 606 9.30 -14.47 4.64
CA ALA A 606 8.44 -14.47 3.45
C ALA A 606 7.54 -15.73 3.33
N ARG A 607 6.24 -15.52 3.07
CA ARG A 607 5.27 -16.57 2.72
C ARG A 607 5.33 -17.02 1.25
N PHE A 608 6.14 -16.34 0.44
CA PHE A 608 6.29 -16.59 -0.99
C PHE A 608 7.63 -17.24 -1.30
N GLY A 609 7.65 -18.07 -2.34
CA GLY A 609 8.90 -18.63 -2.85
C GLY A 609 8.77 -19.33 -4.20
N PHE A 610 9.91 -19.76 -4.74
CA PHE A 610 9.94 -20.65 -5.88
C PHE A 610 9.74 -22.10 -5.46
N VAL A 611 8.99 -22.85 -6.27
CA VAL A 611 9.01 -24.32 -6.22
C VAL A 611 10.41 -24.79 -6.59
N LYS A 612 10.94 -25.79 -5.88
CA LYS A 612 12.34 -26.29 -5.96
C LYS A 612 13.43 -25.32 -5.47
N SER A 613 13.08 -24.20 -4.84
CA SER A 613 14.05 -23.43 -4.05
C SER A 613 14.66 -24.28 -2.92
N GLU A 614 15.78 -23.82 -2.35
CA GLU A 614 16.42 -24.49 -1.20
C GLU A 614 15.42 -24.70 -0.06
N TYR A 615 14.66 -23.65 0.29
CA TYR A 615 13.57 -23.74 1.27
C TYR A 615 12.52 -24.77 0.90
N PHE A 616 12.02 -24.73 -0.34
CA PHE A 616 10.98 -25.66 -0.78
C PHE A 616 11.45 -27.10 -0.60
N ASN A 617 12.67 -27.43 -0.97
CA ASN A 617 13.18 -28.80 -0.91
C ASN A 617 13.31 -29.37 0.52
N LEU A 618 13.27 -28.54 1.58
CA LEU A 618 13.30 -29.00 2.97
C LEU A 618 12.11 -29.90 3.34
N PHE A 619 10.97 -29.73 2.66
CA PHE A 619 9.75 -30.48 3.00
C PHE A 619 9.63 -31.83 2.26
N GLY A 620 10.68 -32.26 1.56
CA GLY A 620 10.78 -33.57 0.90
C GLY A 620 10.49 -33.58 -0.59
N GLU A 621 10.80 -34.72 -1.25
CA GLU A 621 10.84 -34.83 -2.72
C GLU A 621 9.50 -35.14 -3.41
N SER A 622 8.49 -35.62 -2.66
CA SER A 622 7.19 -36.03 -3.20
C SER A 622 6.09 -34.99 -2.95
N ASN A 623 5.35 -35.08 -1.84
CA ASN A 623 4.25 -34.17 -1.50
C ASN A 623 4.72 -32.84 -0.90
N ASN A 624 6.01 -32.72 -0.58
CA ASN A 624 6.60 -31.49 -0.03
C ASN A 624 5.84 -30.93 1.19
N ASN A 625 5.50 -31.79 2.14
CA ASN A 625 4.51 -31.48 3.17
C ASN A 625 5.04 -30.48 4.23
N ILE A 626 4.50 -29.25 4.22
CA ILE A 626 4.90 -28.16 5.13
C ILE A 626 4.79 -28.50 6.63
N TYR A 627 3.89 -29.41 6.98
CA TYR A 627 3.70 -29.86 8.35
C TYR A 627 4.84 -30.75 8.87
N ARG A 628 5.77 -31.18 8.00
CA ARG A 628 6.98 -31.91 8.43
C ARG A 628 7.96 -31.01 9.20
N HIS A 629 8.00 -29.71 8.87
CA HIS A 629 8.88 -28.73 9.50
C HIS A 629 8.14 -27.39 9.73
N PRO A 630 7.14 -27.36 10.64
CA PRO A 630 6.32 -26.16 10.85
C PRO A 630 7.14 -24.97 11.35
N ASP A 631 8.24 -25.20 12.08
CA ASP A 631 9.13 -24.12 12.51
C ASP A 631 9.89 -23.48 11.33
N PHE A 632 10.25 -24.24 10.29
CA PHE A 632 10.83 -23.69 9.05
C PHE A 632 9.77 -22.94 8.23
N ALA A 633 8.55 -23.47 8.13
CA ALA A 633 7.46 -22.74 7.48
C ALA A 633 7.18 -21.40 8.17
N ALA A 634 7.25 -21.38 9.50
CA ALA A 634 7.03 -20.18 10.30
C ALA A 634 8.15 -19.14 10.15
N ASN A 635 9.41 -19.59 10.08
CA ASN A 635 10.59 -18.74 10.12
C ASN A 635 11.78 -19.43 9.42
N TYR A 636 12.01 -19.05 8.15
CA TYR A 636 13.18 -19.48 7.38
C TYR A 636 13.73 -18.30 6.58
N ASP A 637 15.04 -18.32 6.32
CA ASP A 637 15.72 -17.28 5.56
C ASP A 637 15.06 -17.08 4.17
N TYR A 638 14.50 -15.89 3.97
CA TYR A 638 13.80 -15.56 2.73
C TYR A 638 14.69 -15.67 1.49
N THR A 639 16.01 -15.43 1.60
CA THR A 639 16.93 -15.49 0.46
C THR A 639 16.94 -16.88 -0.19
N LYS A 640 16.64 -17.91 0.62
CA LYS A 640 16.52 -19.30 0.23
C LYS A 640 15.17 -19.67 -0.39
N LYS A 641 14.20 -18.77 -0.34
CA LYS A 641 12.86 -18.89 -0.97
C LYS A 641 12.81 -18.21 -2.34
N VAL A 642 13.54 -17.10 -2.51
CA VAL A 642 13.45 -16.20 -3.67
C VAL A 642 14.53 -16.43 -4.73
N SER A 643 15.18 -17.60 -4.70
CA SER A 643 16.14 -18.02 -5.73
C SER A 643 15.96 -19.51 -6.06
N VAL A 644 16.05 -19.85 -7.36
CA VAL A 644 16.02 -21.23 -7.86
C VAL A 644 16.85 -21.36 -9.14
N ALA A 645 17.55 -22.48 -9.32
CA ALA A 645 18.36 -22.76 -10.52
C ALA A 645 17.66 -23.68 -11.53
N THR A 646 16.51 -24.24 -11.15
CA THR A 646 15.75 -25.18 -11.97
C THR A 646 14.42 -24.58 -12.42
N ALA A 647 14.00 -24.92 -13.64
CA ALA A 647 12.66 -24.64 -14.13
C ALA A 647 11.96 -25.93 -14.55
N GLY A 648 10.63 -25.89 -14.59
CA GLY A 648 9.81 -26.94 -15.19
C GLY A 648 10.09 -27.07 -16.68
N THR A 649 9.98 -28.28 -17.22
CA THR A 649 10.15 -28.58 -18.66
C THR A 649 8.89 -28.37 -19.50
N LYS A 650 7.73 -28.19 -18.86
CA LYS A 650 6.44 -27.92 -19.52
C LYS A 650 5.46 -27.20 -18.60
N ALA A 651 4.44 -26.58 -19.19
CA ALA A 651 3.28 -26.04 -18.46
C ALA A 651 2.55 -27.12 -17.64
N PHE A 652 2.02 -26.74 -16.47
CA PHE A 652 1.10 -27.58 -15.70
C PHE A 652 -0.36 -27.27 -16.05
N LYS A 653 -1.18 -28.30 -16.19
CA LYS A 653 -2.60 -28.15 -16.50
C LYS A 653 -3.41 -28.00 -15.21
N PHE A 654 -3.87 -26.79 -14.89
CA PHE A 654 -4.67 -26.52 -13.69
C PHE A 654 -6.17 -26.78 -13.85
N ASN A 655 -6.69 -26.87 -15.07
CA ASN A 655 -8.06 -27.29 -15.31
C ASN A 655 -8.23 -27.89 -16.71
N ASN A 656 -9.35 -28.55 -16.95
CA ASN A 656 -9.68 -29.19 -18.23
C ASN A 656 -10.70 -28.42 -19.08
N ALA A 657 -10.89 -27.11 -18.89
CA ALA A 657 -11.88 -26.35 -19.66
C ALA A 657 -11.68 -26.45 -21.19
N ASP A 658 -10.43 -26.59 -21.63
CA ASP A 658 -10.07 -26.84 -23.03
C ASP A 658 -10.59 -28.19 -23.57
N GLU A 659 -10.65 -29.21 -22.73
CA GLU A 659 -11.24 -30.52 -23.04
C GLU A 659 -12.76 -30.47 -23.00
N VAL A 660 -13.35 -29.82 -22.00
CA VAL A 660 -14.81 -29.67 -21.89
C VAL A 660 -15.42 -29.03 -23.14
N SER A 661 -14.67 -28.12 -23.78
CA SER A 661 -15.07 -27.49 -25.05
C SER A 661 -15.08 -28.44 -26.27
N LYS A 662 -14.43 -29.61 -26.16
CA LYS A 662 -14.23 -30.60 -27.23
C LYS A 662 -15.15 -31.80 -27.07
N THR A 663 -15.74 -32.23 -28.17
CA THR A 663 -16.71 -33.34 -28.20
C THR A 663 -16.16 -34.67 -27.66
N GLY A 664 -16.86 -35.28 -26.69
CA GLY A 664 -16.64 -36.67 -26.27
C GLY A 664 -15.45 -36.90 -25.33
N THR A 665 -14.83 -35.85 -24.78
CA THR A 665 -13.58 -35.96 -24.00
C THR A 665 -13.75 -35.83 -22.48
N ALA A 666 -14.71 -35.03 -21.99
CA ALA A 666 -14.89 -34.77 -20.56
C ALA A 666 -16.34 -34.92 -20.08
N THR A 667 -16.54 -35.43 -18.86
CA THR A 667 -17.84 -35.63 -18.20
C THR A 667 -18.13 -34.63 -17.06
N SER A 668 -17.13 -33.84 -16.67
CA SER A 668 -17.17 -32.77 -15.66
C SER A 668 -16.07 -31.73 -15.95
N LEU A 669 -16.24 -30.51 -15.42
CA LEU A 669 -15.14 -29.54 -15.32
C LEU A 669 -14.33 -29.88 -14.07
N ILE A 670 -13.03 -30.12 -14.25
CA ILE A 670 -12.10 -30.53 -13.19
C ILE A 670 -11.01 -29.47 -13.05
N GLU A 671 -10.75 -29.06 -11.82
CA GLU A 671 -9.59 -28.26 -11.43
C GLU A 671 -8.54 -29.19 -10.78
N TYR A 672 -7.29 -29.10 -11.20
CA TYR A 672 -6.21 -29.98 -10.77
C TYR A 672 -5.28 -29.24 -9.80
N PRO A 673 -5.21 -29.62 -8.51
CA PRO A 673 -4.23 -29.04 -7.61
C PRO A 673 -2.82 -29.50 -7.99
N PHE A 674 -1.86 -28.57 -7.97
CA PHE A 674 -0.47 -28.85 -8.27
C PHE A 674 0.19 -29.67 -7.15
N THR A 675 0.94 -30.70 -7.54
CA THR A 675 1.89 -31.45 -6.70
C THR A 675 3.05 -31.89 -7.60
N LEU A 676 4.23 -32.15 -7.01
CA LEU A 676 5.36 -32.68 -7.79
C LEU A 676 5.02 -34.02 -8.45
N GLU A 677 4.26 -34.87 -7.76
CA GLU A 677 3.80 -36.17 -8.28
C GLU A 677 2.90 -36.02 -9.51
N LYS A 678 1.88 -35.15 -9.44
CA LYS A 678 0.99 -34.90 -10.58
C LYS A 678 1.73 -34.24 -11.75
N TYR A 679 2.68 -33.36 -11.46
CA TYR A 679 3.52 -32.76 -12.50
C TYR A 679 4.39 -33.81 -13.20
N ALA A 680 5.04 -34.69 -12.43
CA ALA A 680 5.83 -35.80 -12.96
C ALA A 680 4.99 -36.80 -13.75
N ALA A 681 3.80 -37.16 -13.25
CA ALA A 681 2.85 -38.04 -13.93
C ALA A 681 2.36 -37.46 -15.27
N ALA A 682 2.32 -36.13 -15.39
CA ALA A 682 2.02 -35.44 -16.65
C ALA A 682 3.25 -35.27 -17.58
N GLY A 683 4.38 -35.87 -17.23
CA GLY A 683 5.65 -35.80 -17.98
C GLY A 683 6.47 -34.54 -17.73
N GLY A 684 6.15 -33.76 -16.70
CA GLY A 684 6.93 -32.58 -16.30
C GLY A 684 8.14 -32.96 -15.44
N GLN A 685 9.25 -32.27 -15.63
CA GLN A 685 10.48 -32.41 -14.83
C GLN A 685 11.00 -31.03 -14.43
N PHE A 686 11.80 -30.95 -13.38
CA PHE A 686 12.53 -29.73 -13.01
C PHE A 686 14.01 -29.92 -13.34
N ASN A 687 14.52 -29.14 -14.29
CA ASN A 687 15.89 -29.26 -14.79
C ASN A 687 16.63 -27.92 -14.67
N ASN A 688 17.96 -27.98 -14.57
CA ASN A 688 18.78 -26.78 -14.74
C ASN A 688 18.60 -26.25 -16.16
N VAL A 689 18.42 -24.93 -16.28
CA VAL A 689 18.32 -24.27 -17.58
C VAL A 689 19.73 -23.89 -18.02
N VAL A 690 20.22 -24.53 -19.09
CA VAL A 690 21.60 -24.36 -19.57
C VAL A 690 21.61 -24.30 -21.10
N MET A 691 22.37 -23.35 -21.66
CA MET A 691 22.62 -23.28 -23.09
C MET A 691 24.12 -23.15 -23.37
N THR A 692 24.60 -23.84 -24.40
CA THR A 692 26.01 -23.76 -24.85
C THR A 692 26.03 -23.19 -26.27
N PRO A 693 26.29 -21.90 -26.44
CA PRO A 693 26.39 -21.30 -27.77
C PRO A 693 27.68 -21.78 -28.43
N THR A 694 27.62 -22.20 -29.70
CA THR A 694 28.77 -22.74 -30.46
C THR A 694 29.17 -21.86 -31.65
N GLU A 695 28.29 -20.96 -32.08
CA GLU A 695 28.48 -20.08 -33.24
C GLU A 695 28.17 -18.63 -32.85
N GLU A 696 28.97 -17.69 -33.37
CA GLU A 696 28.70 -16.26 -33.25
C GLU A 696 27.48 -15.87 -34.10
N ASN A 697 26.67 -14.91 -33.63
CA ASN A 697 25.46 -14.40 -34.29
C ASN A 697 24.30 -15.40 -34.47
N LYS A 698 24.39 -16.61 -33.93
CA LYS A 698 23.30 -17.59 -33.92
C LYS A 698 22.39 -17.40 -32.71
N ASP A 699 21.08 -17.48 -32.92
CA ASP A 699 20.07 -17.40 -31.87
C ASP A 699 19.75 -18.79 -31.31
N TYR A 700 20.12 -19.02 -30.06
CA TYR A 700 19.80 -20.24 -29.31
C TYR A 700 18.59 -19.97 -28.43
N MET A 701 17.59 -20.85 -28.49
CA MET A 701 16.32 -20.67 -27.79
C MET A 701 16.03 -21.84 -26.85
N THR A 702 15.43 -21.55 -25.69
CA THR A 702 14.90 -22.57 -24.77
C THR A 702 13.67 -22.05 -24.03
N ASN A 703 12.78 -22.96 -23.62
CA ASN A 703 11.61 -22.62 -22.81
C ASN A 703 11.82 -23.07 -21.36
N ALA A 704 11.40 -22.24 -20.42
CA ALA A 704 11.49 -22.50 -18.98
C ALA A 704 10.18 -22.16 -18.27
N TYR A 705 9.63 -23.12 -17.52
CA TYR A 705 8.38 -22.91 -16.76
C TYR A 705 8.71 -22.70 -15.29
N VAL A 706 8.68 -21.45 -14.83
CA VAL A 706 9.04 -21.09 -13.44
C VAL A 706 7.80 -21.15 -12.56
N PHE A 707 7.86 -21.97 -11.51
CA PHE A 707 6.75 -22.20 -10.59
C PHE A 707 6.96 -21.42 -9.28
N THR A 708 5.88 -20.81 -8.81
CA THR A 708 5.86 -19.93 -7.63
C THR A 708 4.79 -20.40 -6.66
N THR A 709 4.92 -20.02 -5.38
CA THR A 709 3.99 -20.44 -4.33
C THR A 709 3.76 -19.36 -3.28
N ASP A 710 2.56 -19.37 -2.69
CA ASP A 710 2.18 -18.64 -1.47
C ASP A 710 1.53 -19.63 -0.49
N GLU A 711 1.80 -19.48 0.80
CA GLU A 711 1.44 -20.45 1.83
C GLU A 711 1.09 -19.80 3.18
N THR A 712 0.43 -20.56 4.06
CA THR A 712 0.28 -20.19 5.47
C THR A 712 1.61 -20.28 6.20
N ARG A 713 1.87 -19.28 7.07
CA ARG A 713 3.09 -19.24 7.88
C ARG A 713 3.02 -20.22 9.04
N TYR A 714 1.92 -20.21 9.79
CA TYR A 714 1.74 -21.05 10.96
C TYR A 714 0.77 -22.18 10.62
N ASN A 715 1.33 -23.40 10.57
CA ASN A 715 0.63 -24.61 10.19
C ASN A 715 0.40 -25.46 11.44
N ILE A 716 -0.67 -25.13 12.19
CA ILE A 716 -0.94 -25.67 13.53
C ILE A 716 -2.01 -26.77 13.52
N ALA A 717 -2.70 -26.97 12.39
CA ALA A 717 -3.74 -27.99 12.30
C ALA A 717 -3.13 -29.41 12.34
N PRO A 718 -3.73 -30.36 13.08
CA PRO A 718 -3.31 -31.77 13.05
C PRO A 718 -3.73 -32.50 11.75
N THR A 719 -4.59 -31.92 10.92
CA THR A 719 -5.10 -32.43 9.63
C THR A 719 -4.09 -32.28 8.48
N THR A 720 -2.93 -32.91 8.63
CA THR A 720 -1.78 -32.67 7.76
C THR A 720 -1.86 -33.30 6.35
N ALA A 721 -2.97 -33.99 6.01
CA ALA A 721 -3.18 -34.57 4.69
C ALA A 721 -3.23 -33.52 3.56
N THR A 722 -3.62 -32.30 3.91
CA THR A 722 -3.83 -31.22 2.96
C THR A 722 -3.08 -29.97 3.38
N GLN A 723 -2.47 -29.30 2.41
CA GLN A 723 -1.58 -28.17 2.67
C GLN A 723 -2.21 -26.85 2.24
N HIS A 724 -2.13 -25.86 3.12
CA HIS A 724 -2.54 -24.48 2.85
C HIS A 724 -1.50 -23.75 2.00
N ARG A 725 -1.41 -24.15 0.74
CA ARG A 725 -0.41 -23.66 -0.21
C ARG A 725 -1.01 -23.57 -1.61
N TYR A 726 -0.75 -22.45 -2.30
CA TYR A 726 -1.20 -22.20 -3.67
C TYR A 726 -0.01 -22.03 -4.61
N TYR A 727 -0.22 -22.28 -5.90
CA TYR A 727 0.83 -22.34 -6.93
C TYR A 727 0.39 -21.68 -8.22
N ALA A 728 1.36 -21.13 -8.94
CA ALA A 728 1.23 -20.66 -10.32
C ALA A 728 2.52 -20.95 -11.10
N TYR A 729 2.47 -20.90 -12.44
CA TYR A 729 3.68 -20.90 -13.25
C TYR A 729 3.69 -19.78 -14.29
N TYR A 730 4.91 -19.42 -14.67
CA TYR A 730 5.25 -18.48 -15.74
C TYR A 730 6.03 -19.23 -16.80
N ASP A 731 5.47 -19.34 -18.01
CA ASP A 731 6.22 -19.80 -19.21
C ASP A 731 7.33 -18.79 -19.50
N MET A 732 8.45 -19.12 -20.13
CA MET A 732 9.51 -18.14 -20.44
C MET A 732 10.26 -18.62 -21.65
N GLU A 733 10.38 -17.77 -22.67
CA GLU A 733 11.21 -18.05 -23.84
C GLU A 733 12.55 -17.31 -23.66
N ILE A 734 13.65 -18.04 -23.62
CA ILE A 734 14.99 -17.48 -23.37
C ILE A 734 15.82 -17.64 -24.63
N HIS A 735 16.28 -16.51 -25.17
CA HIS A 735 17.17 -16.40 -26.31
C HIS A 735 18.59 -16.06 -25.86
N LEU A 736 19.58 -16.68 -26.50
CA LEU A 736 21.00 -16.47 -26.23
C LEU A 736 21.78 -16.31 -27.54
N VAL A 737 22.47 -15.19 -27.69
CA VAL A 737 23.27 -14.85 -28.89
C VAL A 737 24.66 -14.39 -28.47
N ALA A 738 25.72 -15.06 -28.95
CA ALA A 738 27.09 -14.59 -28.78
C ALA A 738 27.45 -13.56 -29.85
N ARG A 739 27.97 -12.39 -29.47
CA ARG A 739 28.39 -11.31 -30.40
C ARG A 739 29.62 -10.54 -29.90
N THR A 740 30.35 -9.93 -30.83
CA THR A 740 31.46 -9.01 -30.54
C THR A 740 31.02 -7.55 -30.62
N TYR A 741 31.33 -6.74 -29.60
CA TYR A 741 31.06 -5.30 -29.57
C TYR A 741 32.30 -4.52 -29.12
N THR A 742 32.50 -3.34 -29.69
CA THR A 742 33.65 -2.48 -29.40
C THR A 742 33.21 -1.22 -28.65
N PRO A 743 33.74 -0.96 -27.43
CA PRO A 743 33.44 0.26 -26.70
C PRO A 743 34.18 1.47 -27.29
N SER A 744 33.52 2.62 -27.22
CA SER A 744 34.05 3.94 -27.59
C SER A 744 33.53 4.97 -26.59
N VAL A 745 34.25 6.08 -26.43
CA VAL A 745 33.95 7.07 -25.38
C VAL A 745 33.82 8.47 -26.00
N ALA A 746 32.82 9.22 -25.54
CA ALA A 746 32.70 10.64 -25.76
C ALA A 746 32.70 11.39 -24.42
N PHE A 747 33.55 12.41 -24.28
CA PHE A 747 33.61 13.25 -23.09
C PHE A 747 32.77 14.52 -23.27
N GLU A 748 32.17 14.97 -22.17
CA GLU A 748 31.37 16.18 -22.12
C GLU A 748 31.85 17.08 -20.99
N LYS A 749 32.35 18.28 -21.29
CA LYS A 749 32.72 19.23 -20.23
C LYS A 749 31.47 19.72 -19.49
N ILE A 750 31.54 19.65 -18.16
CA ILE A 750 30.45 20.02 -17.24
C ILE A 750 30.78 21.32 -16.51
N TYR A 751 32.02 21.43 -16.00
CA TYR A 751 32.50 22.59 -15.27
C TYR A 751 33.88 23.01 -15.78
N ASP A 752 34.08 24.31 -15.98
CA ASP A 752 35.40 24.87 -16.34
C ASP A 752 36.37 24.84 -15.15
N LYS A 753 35.83 24.85 -13.92
CA LYS A 753 36.59 24.85 -12.68
C LYS A 753 35.73 24.35 -11.52
N SER A 754 36.40 23.89 -10.47
CA SER A 754 35.77 23.56 -9.19
C SER A 754 36.64 24.06 -8.03
N PHE A 755 36.06 24.31 -6.86
CA PHE A 755 36.77 24.75 -5.66
C PHE A 755 36.70 23.71 -4.54
N TYR A 756 37.16 22.48 -4.82
CA TYR A 756 37.39 21.45 -3.80
C TYR A 756 38.85 21.50 -3.27
N GLY A 757 39.06 21.71 -1.97
CA GLY A 757 40.40 21.88 -1.36
C GLY A 757 41.00 23.29 -1.50
N GLU A 758 42.13 23.64 -0.87
CA GLU A 758 42.57 25.05 -0.72
C GLU A 758 42.83 25.85 -2.04
N ALA A 759 42.91 25.19 -3.21
CA ALA A 759 43.15 25.82 -4.52
C ALA A 759 41.97 25.65 -5.50
N GLU A 760 41.96 26.46 -6.58
CA GLU A 760 41.10 26.21 -7.74
C GLU A 760 41.53 24.91 -8.41
N SER A 761 40.58 24.00 -8.65
CA SER A 761 40.78 22.76 -9.39
C SER A 761 40.25 22.93 -10.81
N GLY A 762 40.93 22.31 -11.78
CA GLY A 762 40.65 22.46 -13.22
C GLY A 762 39.30 21.89 -13.67
N GLU A 763 39.17 21.67 -14.97
CA GLU A 763 37.92 21.27 -15.63
C GLU A 763 37.42 19.87 -15.18
N PHE A 764 36.10 19.70 -15.12
CA PHE A 764 35.41 18.43 -14.82
C PHE A 764 34.45 18.03 -15.94
N TYR A 765 34.31 16.72 -16.14
CA TYR A 765 33.66 16.13 -17.30
C TYR A 765 32.68 15.02 -16.92
N GLY A 766 31.77 14.71 -17.82
CA GLY A 766 31.09 13.42 -17.90
C GLY A 766 31.67 12.59 -19.04
N ALA A 767 31.44 11.28 -19.00
CA ALA A 767 31.75 10.38 -20.11
C ALA A 767 30.51 9.60 -20.52
N VAL A 768 30.26 9.51 -21.83
CA VAL A 768 29.26 8.60 -22.42
C VAL A 768 29.99 7.49 -23.16
N VAL A 769 29.65 6.25 -22.85
CA VAL A 769 30.28 5.06 -23.42
C VAL A 769 29.31 4.41 -24.39
N THR A 770 29.76 4.16 -25.61
CA THR A 770 28.99 3.51 -26.67
C THR A 770 29.65 2.18 -27.04
N SER A 771 28.90 1.07 -27.00
CA SER A 771 29.40 -0.26 -27.39
C SER A 771 28.64 -0.75 -28.61
N LYS A 772 29.29 -0.87 -29.77
CA LYS A 772 28.64 -1.23 -31.04
C LYS A 772 29.30 -2.41 -31.75
N ASP A 773 28.52 -3.17 -32.51
CA ASP A 773 29.02 -4.15 -33.47
C ASP A 773 29.34 -3.47 -34.83
N ASN A 774 29.83 -4.25 -35.80
CA ASN A 774 30.20 -3.76 -37.12
C ASN A 774 29.01 -3.23 -37.95
N GLU A 775 27.78 -3.58 -37.56
CA GLU A 775 26.54 -3.12 -38.20
C GLU A 775 25.96 -1.88 -37.49
N GLY A 776 26.59 -1.44 -36.40
CA GLY A 776 26.19 -0.28 -35.61
C GLY A 776 25.15 -0.58 -34.52
N ASN A 777 24.81 -1.86 -34.29
CA ASN A 777 23.89 -2.24 -33.22
C ASN A 777 24.58 -2.10 -31.86
N LEU A 778 23.86 -1.53 -30.89
CA LEU A 778 24.37 -1.44 -29.52
C LEU A 778 24.51 -2.83 -28.87
N GLY A 779 25.47 -2.99 -27.98
CA GLY A 779 25.73 -4.27 -27.32
C GLY A 779 26.43 -4.20 -25.97
N TYR A 780 27.05 -5.32 -25.61
CA TYR A 780 27.65 -5.57 -24.30
C TYR A 780 29.13 -5.24 -24.30
N SER A 781 29.64 -4.64 -23.22
CA SER A 781 31.09 -4.50 -22.99
C SER A 781 31.45 -4.84 -21.55
N SER A 782 32.69 -5.31 -21.34
CA SER A 782 33.20 -5.50 -20.00
C SER A 782 33.58 -4.16 -19.37
N VAL A 783 33.44 -4.03 -18.06
CA VAL A 783 33.83 -2.83 -17.29
C VAL A 783 35.33 -2.58 -17.40
N GLU A 784 36.12 -3.65 -17.51
CA GLU A 784 37.55 -3.59 -17.78
C GLU A 784 37.84 -2.91 -19.11
N ALA A 785 37.14 -3.31 -20.19
CA ALA A 785 37.29 -2.70 -21.51
C ALA A 785 36.78 -1.24 -21.52
N VAL A 786 35.69 -0.95 -20.79
CA VAL A 786 35.22 0.43 -20.61
C VAL A 786 36.27 1.29 -19.91
N LYS A 787 36.86 0.79 -18.82
CA LYS A 787 37.92 1.48 -18.08
C LYS A 787 39.16 1.70 -18.96
N GLU A 788 39.63 0.66 -19.64
CA GLU A 788 40.78 0.75 -20.54
C GLU A 788 40.54 1.75 -21.68
N GLN A 789 39.34 1.78 -22.24
CA GLN A 789 38.97 2.73 -23.29
C GLN A 789 38.91 4.18 -22.76
N LEU A 790 38.43 4.39 -21.53
CA LEU A 790 38.47 5.71 -20.87
C LEU A 790 39.91 6.17 -20.68
N GLU A 791 40.79 5.31 -20.15
CA GLU A 791 42.21 5.61 -19.94
C GLU A 791 42.95 5.89 -21.25
N THR A 792 42.69 5.09 -22.27
CA THR A 792 43.26 5.25 -23.61
C THR A 792 42.82 6.58 -24.25
N ALA A 793 41.53 6.91 -24.16
CA ALA A 793 41.01 8.16 -24.69
C ALA A 793 41.56 9.40 -23.95
N ILE A 794 41.78 9.29 -22.63
CA ILE A 794 42.44 10.33 -21.83
C ILE A 794 43.90 10.49 -22.22
N ALA A 795 44.64 9.39 -22.33
CA ALA A 795 46.06 9.40 -22.68
C ALA A 795 46.33 9.92 -24.10
N ALA A 796 45.41 9.68 -25.05
CA ALA A 796 45.49 10.21 -26.40
C ALA A 796 45.39 11.75 -26.45
N GLY A 797 44.75 12.36 -25.45
CA GLY A 797 44.51 13.80 -25.37
C GLY A 797 43.57 14.33 -26.46
N GLY A 798 43.35 15.65 -26.48
CA GLY A 798 42.49 16.32 -27.45
C GLY A 798 41.73 17.51 -26.88
N SER A 799 40.97 18.21 -27.72
CA SER A 799 40.04 19.23 -27.26
C SER A 799 38.86 18.56 -26.55
N ASN A 800 38.50 19.02 -25.34
CA ASN A 800 37.36 18.50 -24.57
C ASN A 800 37.59 17.08 -23.97
N VAL A 801 38.82 16.76 -23.55
CA VAL A 801 39.20 15.52 -22.87
C VAL A 801 39.66 15.84 -21.43
N PRO A 802 39.23 15.09 -20.40
CA PRO A 802 39.68 15.32 -19.03
C PRO A 802 41.18 15.02 -18.85
N ALA A 803 41.83 15.72 -17.93
CA ALA A 803 43.24 15.50 -17.61
C ALA A 803 43.51 14.16 -16.91
N ALA A 804 42.51 13.60 -16.21
CA ALA A 804 42.59 12.32 -15.51
C ALA A 804 41.19 11.76 -15.23
N MET A 805 41.11 10.47 -14.89
CA MET A 805 39.87 9.78 -14.53
C MET A 805 39.15 10.44 -13.34
N ASP A 806 39.88 11.00 -12.39
CA ASP A 806 39.34 11.65 -11.19
C ASP A 806 38.58 12.97 -11.49
N LYS A 807 38.60 13.42 -12.75
CA LYS A 807 37.82 14.56 -13.26
C LYS A 807 36.47 14.18 -13.85
N LEU A 808 36.14 12.88 -13.87
CA LEU A 808 34.85 12.38 -14.33
C LEU A 808 33.83 12.39 -13.19
N LEU A 809 32.76 13.19 -13.34
CA LEU A 809 31.61 13.27 -12.43
C LEU A 809 30.55 12.22 -12.73
N TYR A 810 30.56 11.64 -13.92
CA TYR A 810 29.77 10.45 -14.21
C TYR A 810 30.37 9.66 -15.37
N VAL A 811 30.04 8.38 -15.42
CA VAL A 811 30.24 7.51 -16.58
C VAL A 811 28.87 6.94 -16.94
N ASP A 812 28.42 7.25 -18.15
CA ASP A 812 27.15 6.82 -18.71
C ASP A 812 27.37 5.69 -19.71
N MET A 813 27.19 4.46 -19.23
CA MET A 813 27.04 3.27 -20.06
C MET A 813 25.55 3.03 -20.41
N GLY A 814 24.64 3.66 -19.68
CA GLY A 814 23.20 3.42 -19.74
C GLY A 814 22.55 3.86 -21.04
N SER A 815 22.98 4.99 -21.58
CA SER A 815 22.32 5.60 -22.74
C SER A 815 22.70 4.96 -24.09
N GLN A 816 23.85 4.29 -24.20
CA GLN A 816 24.41 3.81 -25.49
C GLN A 816 25.03 2.41 -25.41
N MET A 817 24.61 1.56 -24.47
CA MET A 817 24.98 0.14 -24.41
C MET A 817 23.77 -0.73 -24.08
N GLN A 818 23.79 -2.01 -24.48
CA GLN A 818 22.74 -2.98 -24.13
C GLN A 818 23.01 -3.71 -22.81
N GLY A 819 24.24 -3.67 -22.31
CA GLY A 819 24.61 -4.25 -21.02
C GLY A 819 26.10 -4.10 -20.69
N ALA A 820 26.43 -4.24 -19.42
CA ALA A 820 27.82 -4.27 -18.96
C ALA A 820 28.04 -5.46 -18.01
N TYR A 821 29.24 -6.01 -18.01
CA TYR A 821 29.63 -7.13 -17.15
C TYR A 821 31.08 -6.94 -16.68
N SER A 822 31.53 -7.73 -15.72
CA SER A 822 32.96 -7.76 -15.35
C SER A 822 33.46 -9.19 -15.33
N SER A 823 34.72 -9.38 -15.69
CA SER A 823 35.40 -10.68 -15.57
C SER A 823 35.62 -11.10 -14.10
N ASN A 824 35.65 -10.14 -13.18
CA ASN A 824 35.75 -10.37 -11.74
C ASN A 824 35.12 -9.20 -10.95
N GLY A 825 34.69 -9.46 -9.71
CA GLY A 825 33.97 -8.46 -8.91
C GLY A 825 34.76 -7.20 -8.55
N SER A 826 36.10 -7.24 -8.57
CA SER A 826 36.94 -6.09 -8.18
C SER A 826 37.00 -4.99 -9.25
N SER A 827 36.67 -5.31 -10.50
CA SER A 827 36.73 -4.38 -11.64
C SER A 827 35.75 -3.21 -11.48
N TRP A 828 34.55 -3.45 -10.94
CA TRP A 828 33.57 -2.40 -10.65
C TRP A 828 34.09 -1.38 -9.63
N THR A 829 34.71 -1.88 -8.56
CA THR A 829 35.32 -1.05 -7.51
C THR A 829 36.51 -0.28 -8.07
N THR A 830 37.32 -0.92 -8.92
CA THR A 830 38.48 -0.30 -9.57
C THR A 830 38.06 0.84 -10.50
N LEU A 831 37.01 0.67 -11.32
CA LEU A 831 36.44 1.75 -12.12
C LEU A 831 35.95 2.87 -11.21
N LYS A 832 35.09 2.57 -10.22
CA LYS A 832 34.47 3.58 -9.36
C LYS A 832 35.50 4.40 -8.57
N ASN A 833 36.56 3.78 -8.07
CA ASN A 833 37.62 4.43 -7.31
C ASN A 833 38.53 5.32 -8.18
N ALA A 834 38.57 5.10 -9.50
CA ALA A 834 39.32 5.95 -10.42
C ALA A 834 38.59 7.26 -10.76
N LEU A 835 37.26 7.31 -10.58
CA LEU A 835 36.42 8.49 -10.87
C LEU A 835 36.44 9.51 -9.73
N ALA A 836 35.80 10.67 -9.94
CA ALA A 836 35.58 11.62 -8.84
C ALA A 836 34.78 10.96 -7.69
N LYS A 837 35.00 11.38 -6.43
CA LYS A 837 34.39 10.71 -5.26
C LYS A 837 32.87 10.61 -5.36
N ASN A 838 32.21 11.71 -5.73
CA ASN A 838 30.75 11.79 -5.87
C ASN A 838 30.25 11.30 -7.24
N ALA A 839 31.12 10.71 -8.08
CA ALA A 839 30.73 10.35 -9.43
C ALA A 839 29.64 9.28 -9.49
N LEU A 840 28.76 9.37 -10.48
CA LEU A 840 27.71 8.38 -10.71
C LEU A 840 28.09 7.45 -11.87
N VAL A 841 27.81 6.16 -11.72
CA VAL A 841 27.96 5.19 -12.82
C VAL A 841 26.57 4.76 -13.28
N PHE A 842 26.19 5.20 -14.48
CA PHE A 842 24.91 4.85 -15.08
C PHE A 842 25.07 3.58 -15.92
N LEU A 843 24.35 2.53 -15.53
CA LEU A 843 24.37 1.20 -16.11
C LEU A 843 23.25 1.06 -17.16
N PRO A 844 23.46 0.24 -18.20
CA PRO A 844 22.41 -0.13 -19.15
C PRO A 844 21.17 -0.71 -18.49
N LYS A 845 20.06 -0.66 -19.23
CA LYS A 845 18.85 -1.39 -18.86
C LYS A 845 19.24 -2.86 -18.63
N ASN A 846 18.72 -3.46 -17.56
CA ASN A 846 18.98 -4.85 -17.17
C ASN A 846 20.42 -5.17 -16.71
N THR A 847 21.27 -4.18 -16.42
CA THR A 847 22.57 -4.41 -15.75
C THR A 847 22.52 -3.86 -14.32
N THR A 848 22.65 -4.72 -13.32
CA THR A 848 22.66 -4.30 -11.91
C THR A 848 24.00 -4.59 -11.24
N HIS A 849 24.42 -3.69 -10.36
CA HIS A 849 25.60 -3.86 -9.51
C HIS A 849 25.32 -3.20 -8.16
N ALA A 850 25.05 -4.00 -7.12
CA ALA A 850 24.56 -3.55 -5.82
C ALA A 850 25.64 -2.83 -4.96
N ALA A 851 26.14 -1.71 -5.46
CA ALA A 851 27.11 -0.84 -4.81
C ALA A 851 26.66 0.61 -4.84
N ASP A 852 27.21 1.41 -3.93
CA ASP A 852 26.83 2.81 -3.79
C ASP A 852 27.23 3.64 -5.02
N ASN A 853 26.41 4.63 -5.38
CA ASN A 853 26.60 5.52 -6.55
C ASN A 853 26.54 4.84 -7.94
N PHE A 854 26.01 3.62 -8.01
CA PHE A 854 25.59 2.99 -9.26
C PHE A 854 24.09 3.18 -9.46
N ALA A 855 23.67 3.42 -10.69
CA ALA A 855 22.26 3.51 -11.06
C ALA A 855 22.03 2.83 -12.41
N TYR A 856 20.96 2.07 -12.58
CA TYR A 856 20.64 1.37 -13.83
C TYR A 856 19.43 1.99 -14.53
N ALA A 857 19.43 1.93 -15.86
CA ALA A 857 18.39 2.56 -16.66
C ALA A 857 17.04 1.83 -16.53
N GLU A 858 15.96 2.60 -16.35
CA GLU A 858 14.57 2.15 -16.36
C GLU A 858 13.89 2.48 -17.71
N GLU A 859 12.67 1.99 -17.91
CA GLU A 859 11.86 2.42 -19.04
C GLU A 859 11.54 3.92 -18.98
N GLY A 860 11.53 4.56 -20.15
CA GLY A 860 11.27 6.01 -20.26
C GLY A 860 12.47 6.93 -19.98
N GLY A 861 13.69 6.40 -19.91
CA GLY A 861 14.92 7.21 -19.82
C GLY A 861 15.21 7.78 -18.42
N THR A 862 14.62 7.19 -17.39
CA THR A 862 14.93 7.46 -15.98
C THR A 862 15.87 6.39 -15.43
N TYR A 863 16.45 6.61 -14.26
CA TYR A 863 17.38 5.67 -13.62
C TYR A 863 16.94 5.31 -12.22
N LYS A 864 17.33 4.12 -11.77
CA LYS A 864 17.13 3.64 -10.42
C LYS A 864 18.47 3.32 -9.76
N ALA A 865 18.64 3.73 -8.51
CA ALA A 865 19.85 3.45 -7.76
C ALA A 865 19.98 1.94 -7.49
N ALA A 866 21.15 1.38 -7.74
CA ALA A 866 21.44 -0.03 -7.46
C ALA A 866 21.61 -0.28 -5.94
N ARG A 867 21.99 0.75 -5.18
CA ARG A 867 22.07 0.74 -3.72
C ARG A 867 21.90 2.18 -3.18
N ASN A 868 22.79 2.67 -2.32
CA ASN A 868 22.70 4.02 -1.76
C ASN A 868 23.35 5.04 -2.69
N ILE A 869 22.96 6.30 -2.54
CA ILE A 869 23.66 7.42 -3.17
C ILE A 869 24.42 8.18 -2.07
N ILE A 870 25.75 8.12 -2.11
CA ILE A 870 26.65 8.65 -1.08
C ILE A 870 27.39 9.86 -1.63
N LEU A 871 27.11 11.02 -1.04
CA LEU A 871 27.70 12.31 -1.39
C LEU A 871 28.66 12.78 -0.28
N THR A 872 29.88 13.08 -0.68
CA THR A 872 30.98 13.56 0.17
C THR A 872 31.05 15.09 0.12
N ASP A 873 31.22 15.73 1.28
CA ASP A 873 31.38 17.19 1.39
C ASP A 873 32.55 17.71 0.55
N LYS A 874 32.40 18.96 0.12
CA LYS A 874 33.36 19.76 -0.66
C LYS A 874 33.69 19.15 -2.04
N GLN A 875 33.35 17.90 -2.36
CA GLN A 875 33.58 17.28 -3.66
C GLN A 875 32.56 17.74 -4.71
N PRO A 876 32.94 17.96 -5.98
CA PRO A 876 31.98 18.37 -7.00
C PRO A 876 30.95 17.28 -7.30
N PHE A 877 29.74 17.67 -7.71
CA PHE A 877 28.67 16.73 -8.07
C PHE A 877 27.92 17.20 -9.31
N TYR A 878 27.56 16.25 -10.19
CA TYR A 878 26.65 16.48 -11.29
C TYR A 878 25.92 15.18 -11.64
N SER A 879 24.61 15.27 -11.89
CA SER A 879 23.82 14.19 -12.46
C SER A 879 23.04 14.67 -13.69
N PRO A 880 23.21 14.07 -14.87
CA PRO A 880 22.39 14.36 -16.05
C PRO A 880 20.97 13.80 -15.94
N TYR A 881 20.74 12.81 -15.07
CA TYR A 881 19.48 12.07 -15.01
C TYR A 881 18.83 12.11 -13.63
N LYS A 882 17.51 11.85 -13.60
CA LYS A 882 16.76 11.58 -12.37
C LYS A 882 17.08 10.16 -11.92
N ILE A 883 17.40 9.99 -10.64
CA ILE A 883 17.65 8.67 -10.04
C ILE A 883 16.66 8.43 -8.92
N ARG A 884 15.84 7.39 -9.05
CA ARG A 884 14.98 6.92 -7.98
C ARG A 884 15.77 6.04 -7.02
N VAL A 885 15.77 6.36 -5.73
CA VAL A 885 16.32 5.48 -4.68
C VAL A 885 15.16 4.67 -4.08
N ASP A 886 15.29 3.35 -4.01
CA ASP A 886 14.26 2.50 -3.39
C ASP A 886 14.09 2.83 -1.92
N ALA A 887 12.90 2.56 -1.37
CA ALA A 887 12.59 2.78 0.07
C ALA A 887 13.53 2.03 1.03
N ALA A 888 14.15 0.96 0.53
CA ALA A 888 15.19 0.16 1.17
C ALA A 888 16.53 0.87 1.34
N ASN A 889 16.84 1.76 0.40
CA ASN A 889 18.11 2.44 0.26
C ASN A 889 17.95 3.92 0.62
N TYR A 890 19.07 4.63 0.74
CA TYR A 890 19.04 6.04 1.10
C TYR A 890 20.02 6.89 0.27
N ALA A 891 19.69 8.18 0.17
CA ALA A 891 20.63 9.22 -0.21
C ALA A 891 21.28 9.80 1.05
N LEU A 892 22.61 9.88 1.06
CA LEU A 892 23.41 10.34 2.18
C LEU A 892 24.28 11.51 1.78
N TYR A 893 24.27 12.54 2.60
CA TYR A 893 25.24 13.61 2.54
C TYR A 893 25.90 13.80 3.90
N THR A 894 27.23 13.67 3.95
CA THR A 894 28.01 13.86 5.18
C THR A 894 28.72 15.20 5.14
N ARG A 895 28.41 16.10 6.09
CA ARG A 895 29.11 17.37 6.24
C ARG A 895 30.38 17.19 7.07
N GLU A 896 31.52 17.65 6.56
CA GLU A 896 32.79 17.63 7.29
C GLU A 896 33.02 18.91 8.10
N VAL A 897 33.78 18.79 9.18
CA VAL A 897 34.34 19.92 9.91
C VAL A 897 35.35 20.66 9.01
N THR A 898 35.44 21.99 9.16
CA THR A 898 36.38 22.82 8.39
C THR A 898 37.33 23.56 9.33
N GLY A 899 38.63 23.22 9.28
CA GLY A 899 39.67 23.82 10.11
C GLY A 899 39.66 23.38 11.58
N THR A 900 40.14 24.22 12.49
CA THR A 900 40.13 24.02 13.96
C THR A 900 38.80 24.37 14.62
N ASN A 901 37.79 24.75 13.84
CA ASN A 901 36.48 25.13 14.36
C ASN A 901 35.68 23.87 14.69
N GLY A 902 35.02 23.83 15.84
CA GLY A 902 34.12 22.73 16.21
C GLY A 902 32.86 22.67 15.33
N GLN A 903 31.95 21.76 15.69
CA GLN A 903 30.64 21.60 15.04
C GLN A 903 29.91 22.95 14.89
N ALA A 904 29.49 23.28 13.67
CA ALA A 904 28.70 24.48 13.41
C ALA A 904 27.22 24.20 13.70
N LYS A 905 26.64 24.92 14.66
CA LYS A 905 25.21 24.86 15.00
C LYS A 905 24.33 25.32 13.84
N LYS A 906 24.78 26.33 13.08
CA LYS A 906 24.11 26.84 11.89
C LYS A 906 24.93 26.47 10.65
N ALA A 907 24.27 26.08 9.56
CA ALA A 907 24.98 25.74 8.33
C ALA A 907 24.14 26.01 7.07
N THR A 908 24.81 26.22 5.94
CA THR A 908 24.17 26.23 4.62
C THR A 908 24.10 24.81 4.05
N LEU A 909 23.04 24.47 3.33
CA LEU A 909 22.86 23.17 2.70
C LEU A 909 22.14 23.29 1.36
N MET A 910 22.69 22.70 0.31
CA MET A 910 21.99 22.45 -0.96
C MET A 910 22.19 20.98 -1.31
N LEU A 911 21.11 20.25 -1.59
CA LEU A 911 21.14 18.82 -1.88
C LEU A 911 20.41 18.52 -3.19
N PRO A 912 20.83 17.48 -3.95
CA PRO A 912 20.16 17.12 -5.19
C PRO A 912 18.91 16.26 -4.95
N PHE A 913 18.47 16.10 -3.71
CA PHE A 913 17.30 15.34 -3.31
C PHE A 913 16.52 16.07 -2.22
N THR A 914 15.26 15.67 -2.04
CA THR A 914 14.36 16.25 -1.04
C THR A 914 14.56 15.60 0.33
N LEU A 915 14.34 16.36 1.40
CA LEU A 915 14.30 15.88 2.77
C LEU A 915 12.87 15.99 3.29
N ALA A 916 12.34 14.93 3.91
CA ALA A 916 11.04 14.96 4.56
C ALA A 916 11.07 15.89 5.78
N LEU A 917 10.03 16.71 5.93
CA LEU A 917 9.89 17.72 6.98
C LEU A 917 8.62 17.48 7.80
N THR A 918 8.73 17.69 9.11
CA THR A 918 7.59 17.84 10.02
C THR A 918 7.78 19.15 10.77
N ASP A 919 6.90 20.13 10.53
CA ASP A 919 7.03 21.50 11.06
C ASP A 919 8.42 22.12 10.80
N GLY A 920 8.89 22.03 9.55
CA GLY A 920 10.20 22.54 9.12
C GLY A 920 11.40 21.77 9.67
N LYS A 921 11.21 20.66 10.40
CA LYS A 921 12.28 19.83 10.96
C LYS A 921 12.48 18.53 10.17
N HIS A 922 13.73 18.19 9.90
CA HIS A 922 14.14 16.90 9.36
C HIS A 922 14.75 16.02 10.47
N VAL A 923 14.50 14.72 10.41
CA VAL A 923 15.01 13.70 11.34
C VAL A 923 15.54 12.51 10.53
N ASN A 924 16.81 12.13 10.74
CA ASN A 924 17.39 10.98 10.08
C ASN A 924 16.79 9.66 10.65
N LYS A 925 16.49 8.70 9.78
CA LYS A 925 16.03 7.37 10.21
C LYS A 925 17.22 6.51 10.65
N GLY A 926 17.29 6.13 11.94
CA GLY A 926 18.36 5.28 12.46
C GLY A 926 19.67 5.99 12.82
N ASP A 927 19.65 7.32 12.91
CA ASP A 927 20.74 8.17 13.39
C ASP A 927 20.16 9.35 14.19
N ASP A 928 20.84 9.80 15.26
CA ASP A 928 20.32 10.83 16.17
C ASP A 928 20.36 12.25 15.58
N CYS A 929 20.96 12.45 14.40
CA CYS A 929 21.04 13.75 13.74
C CYS A 929 19.66 14.23 13.28
N SER A 930 19.30 15.42 13.74
CA SER A 930 18.13 16.17 13.28
C SER A 930 18.44 17.66 13.18
N PHE A 931 17.74 18.35 12.29
CA PHE A 931 17.93 19.79 12.09
C PHE A 931 16.66 20.46 11.56
N GLU A 932 16.49 21.73 11.90
CA GLU A 932 15.44 22.59 11.38
C GLU A 932 15.91 23.29 10.10
N VAL A 933 15.02 23.47 9.14
CA VAL A 933 15.30 24.03 7.80
C VAL A 933 14.61 25.37 7.66
N TYR A 934 15.35 26.36 7.16
CA TYR A 934 14.93 27.75 7.08
C TYR A 934 15.24 28.40 5.73
N VAL A 935 14.43 29.40 5.39
CA VAL A 935 14.62 30.33 4.27
C VAL A 935 14.64 31.77 4.78
N MET A 936 15.35 32.66 4.11
CA MET A 936 15.31 34.09 4.48
C MET A 936 13.89 34.63 4.28
N GLN A 937 13.40 35.43 5.24
CA GLN A 937 12.07 36.04 5.13
C GLN A 937 11.97 36.88 3.85
N ALA A 938 10.92 36.70 3.04
CA ALA A 938 10.87 37.29 1.69
C ALA A 938 10.84 38.83 1.69
N THR A 939 10.21 39.44 2.70
CA THR A 939 10.10 40.89 2.84
C THR A 939 10.35 41.30 4.29
N ASN A 940 10.86 42.52 4.50
CA ASN A 940 11.23 43.03 5.80
C ASN A 940 12.22 42.12 6.57
N CYS A 941 13.17 41.51 5.87
CA CYS A 941 14.03 40.48 6.48
C CYS A 941 15.12 41.01 7.41
N LEU A 942 15.33 42.33 7.51
CA LEU A 942 16.54 42.91 8.09
C LEU A 942 16.20 43.94 9.17
N ASN A 943 16.86 43.84 10.31
CA ASN A 943 16.97 44.87 11.35
C ASN A 943 18.43 45.32 11.52
N VAL A 944 18.66 46.49 12.12
CA VAL A 944 20.00 46.94 12.52
C VAL A 944 20.29 46.39 13.92
N SER A 945 21.42 45.71 14.10
CA SER A 945 21.77 45.10 15.39
C SER A 945 22.04 46.19 16.46
N PRO A 946 21.57 46.03 17.71
CA PRO A 946 21.69 47.06 18.77
C PRO A 946 23.13 47.32 19.23
N GLU A 947 24.05 46.37 19.03
CA GLU A 947 25.43 46.42 19.55
C GLU A 947 26.42 46.90 18.49
N GLN A 948 26.73 48.20 18.45
CA GLN A 948 27.91 48.67 17.73
C GLN A 948 29.16 48.52 18.61
N LYS A 949 30.07 47.60 18.26
CA LYS A 949 31.30 47.37 19.03
C LYS A 949 32.25 48.59 18.96
N PRO A 950 32.99 48.91 20.04
CA PRO A 950 33.98 49.99 20.02
C PRO A 950 35.08 49.76 18.98
N GLY A 951 35.38 50.77 18.14
CA GLY A 951 36.39 50.71 17.07
C GLY A 951 35.84 50.48 15.66
N TYR A 952 34.52 50.50 15.48
CA TYR A 952 33.85 50.35 14.18
C TYR A 952 34.07 51.55 13.25
N ASP A 953 34.21 51.27 11.94
CA ASP A 953 33.98 52.27 10.90
C ASP A 953 32.50 52.68 10.97
N TYR A 954 32.25 53.91 11.43
CA TYR A 954 30.91 54.49 11.62
C TYR A 954 30.10 54.62 10.31
N MET A 955 30.69 54.30 9.15
CA MET A 955 29.98 54.14 7.88
C MET A 955 29.36 52.74 7.70
N LYS A 956 29.69 51.76 8.56
CA LYS A 956 29.22 50.36 8.47
C LYS A 956 28.42 49.92 9.71
N PHE A 957 27.49 48.98 9.53
CA PHE A 957 26.67 48.41 10.61
C PHE A 957 26.58 46.88 10.54
N ASP A 958 26.25 46.23 11.65
CA ASP A 958 25.87 44.81 11.70
C ASP A 958 24.35 44.68 11.66
N GLY A 959 23.86 43.75 10.85
CA GLY A 959 22.43 43.48 10.66
C GLY A 959 21.96 42.24 11.42
N ASP A 960 20.67 42.20 11.74
CA ASP A 960 19.99 41.01 12.21
C ASP A 960 19.02 40.56 11.11
N VAL A 961 19.31 39.44 10.44
CA VAL A 961 18.49 38.96 9.32
C VAL A 961 17.62 37.79 9.75
N HIS A 962 16.33 37.91 9.47
CA HIS A 962 15.28 37.00 9.87
C HIS A 962 15.09 35.86 8.86
N PHE A 963 15.07 34.65 9.40
CA PHE A 963 14.87 33.40 8.70
C PHE A 963 13.62 32.71 9.25
N VAL A 964 12.71 32.34 8.35
CA VAL A 964 11.46 31.65 8.66
C VAL A 964 11.58 30.18 8.30
N LYS A 965 10.88 29.31 9.03
CA LYS A 965 10.90 27.86 8.76
C LYS A 965 10.45 27.59 7.33
N ALA A 966 11.08 26.62 6.68
CA ALA A 966 10.64 26.17 5.37
C ALA A 966 9.21 25.58 5.46
N GLU A 967 8.32 26.06 4.60
CA GLU A 967 6.93 25.60 4.54
C GLU A 967 6.82 24.28 3.75
N GLY A 968 5.85 23.44 4.11
CA GLY A 968 5.53 22.19 3.42
C GLY A 968 6.08 20.92 4.09
N MET A 969 5.81 19.78 3.44
CA MET A 969 6.17 18.44 3.96
C MET A 969 7.56 17.96 3.52
N THR A 970 8.23 18.69 2.61
CA THR A 970 9.56 18.33 2.09
C THR A 970 10.35 19.58 1.68
N THR A 971 11.69 19.52 1.69
CA THR A 971 12.50 20.48 0.95
C THR A 971 12.36 20.29 -0.56
N GLU A 972 12.67 21.33 -1.35
CA GLU A 972 12.92 21.21 -2.79
C GLU A 972 14.39 20.82 -3.05
N ALA A 973 14.61 19.89 -3.99
CA ALA A 973 15.94 19.52 -4.45
C ALA A 973 16.59 20.66 -5.26
N ASN A 974 17.93 20.68 -5.31
CA ASN A 974 18.73 21.67 -6.04
C ASN A 974 18.53 23.13 -5.57
N LYS A 975 17.98 23.31 -4.36
CA LYS A 975 17.73 24.60 -3.74
C LYS A 975 18.57 24.76 -2.46
N PRO A 976 19.23 25.91 -2.24
CA PRO A 976 19.97 26.16 -1.02
C PRO A 976 19.06 26.55 0.14
N TYR A 977 19.44 26.15 1.36
CA TYR A 977 18.76 26.44 2.63
C TYR A 977 19.75 26.81 3.74
N MET A 978 19.24 27.48 4.77
CA MET A 978 19.87 27.58 6.08
C MET A 978 19.34 26.46 6.97
N ILE A 979 20.21 25.83 7.75
CA ILE A 979 19.80 24.81 8.73
C ILE A 979 20.31 25.13 10.13
N LEU A 980 19.55 24.68 11.12
CA LEU A 980 19.90 24.70 12.54
C LEU A 980 19.99 23.26 13.04
N VAL A 981 21.22 22.80 13.32
CA VAL A 981 21.48 21.45 13.83
C VAL A 981 21.09 21.38 15.31
N ASN A 982 20.44 20.29 15.71
CA ASN A 982 20.02 20.06 17.07
C ASN A 982 21.22 20.05 18.03
N ASP A 983 21.13 20.83 19.12
CA ASP A 983 22.19 20.98 20.12
C ASP A 983 22.56 19.66 20.82
N ALA A 984 21.62 18.71 20.89
CA ALA A 984 21.86 17.40 21.49
C ALA A 984 22.67 16.46 20.59
N TYR A 985 22.83 16.78 19.29
CA TYR A 985 23.51 15.89 18.36
C TYR A 985 25.03 15.93 18.54
N THR A 986 25.63 14.77 18.82
CA THR A 986 27.08 14.58 18.93
C THR A 986 27.60 13.87 17.67
N PRO A 987 28.26 14.58 16.73
CA PRO A 987 28.77 13.97 15.51
C PRO A 987 29.99 13.07 15.78
N LYS A 988 30.26 12.15 14.86
CA LYS A 988 31.51 11.37 14.84
C LYS A 988 32.71 12.27 14.52
N ASP A 989 33.91 11.83 14.91
CA ASP A 989 35.16 12.56 14.64
C ASP A 989 35.28 13.02 13.18
N GLY A 990 35.53 14.32 12.99
CA GLY A 990 35.67 14.95 11.68
C GLY A 990 34.34 15.28 10.96
N GLN A 991 33.19 14.89 11.50
CA GLN A 991 31.86 15.19 10.96
C GLN A 991 31.21 16.37 11.69
N SER A 992 30.39 17.15 10.96
CA SER A 992 29.58 18.22 11.54
C SER A 992 28.11 17.81 11.63
N PHE A 993 27.53 17.28 10.55
CA PHE A 993 26.15 16.77 10.52
C PHE A 993 25.96 15.83 9.33
N LEU A 994 24.86 15.08 9.37
CA LEU A 994 24.47 14.13 8.33
C LEU A 994 23.06 14.47 7.85
N ALA A 995 22.82 14.44 6.54
CA ALA A 995 21.48 14.47 5.97
C ALA A 995 21.22 13.13 5.26
N MET A 996 20.19 12.40 5.72
CA MET A 996 19.88 11.06 5.21
C MET A 996 18.39 10.93 4.90
N GLN A 997 18.08 10.54 3.67
CA GLN A 997 16.70 10.31 3.23
C GLN A 997 16.55 8.96 2.55
N TYR A 998 15.71 8.09 3.12
CA TYR A 998 15.29 6.83 2.50
C TYR A 998 14.27 7.10 1.40
N GLY A 999 14.32 6.31 0.32
CA GLY A 999 13.35 6.41 -0.78
C GLY A 999 13.37 7.74 -1.54
N ALA A 1000 14.49 8.46 -1.51
CA ALA A 1000 14.62 9.78 -2.11
C ALA A 1000 14.77 9.69 -3.64
N ASP A 1001 14.23 10.66 -4.37
CA ASP A 1001 14.62 10.85 -5.77
C ASP A 1001 15.78 11.88 -5.86
N ILE A 1002 16.89 11.49 -6.46
CA ILE A 1002 17.95 12.42 -6.88
C ILE A 1002 17.48 13.11 -8.16
N MET A 1003 17.34 14.43 -8.12
CA MET A 1003 16.97 15.24 -9.27
C MET A 1003 18.18 15.53 -10.17
N PRO A 1004 18.00 15.60 -11.49
CA PRO A 1004 19.04 16.06 -12.40
C PRO A 1004 19.54 17.45 -12.02
N THR A 1005 20.84 17.70 -12.16
CA THR A 1005 21.48 19.00 -11.90
C THR A 1005 21.82 19.73 -13.20
N THR A 1006 21.07 19.46 -14.28
CA THR A 1006 21.35 19.96 -15.64
C THR A 1006 21.35 21.48 -15.71
N ALA A 1007 20.54 22.16 -14.89
CA ALA A 1007 20.55 23.62 -14.77
C ALA A 1007 21.88 24.20 -14.28
N HIS A 1008 22.71 23.39 -13.61
CA HIS A 1008 24.04 23.80 -13.13
C HIS A 1008 25.12 23.63 -14.22
N LYS A 1009 24.84 22.92 -15.32
CA LYS A 1009 25.80 22.75 -16.41
C LYS A 1009 26.23 24.13 -16.94
N ASN A 1010 27.53 24.35 -17.09
CA ASN A 1010 28.12 25.63 -17.50
C ASN A 1010 27.77 26.83 -16.59
N ASN A 1011 27.21 26.61 -15.41
CA ASN A 1011 26.93 27.62 -14.40
C ASN A 1011 27.75 27.32 -13.14
N THR A 1012 28.10 28.35 -12.37
CA THR A 1012 28.82 28.19 -11.09
C THR A 1012 27.87 28.09 -9.88
N TYR A 1013 26.60 28.44 -10.04
CA TYR A 1013 25.59 28.38 -8.99
C TYR A 1013 24.17 28.12 -9.51
N LEU A 1014 23.28 27.74 -8.59
CA LEU A 1014 21.83 27.68 -8.74
C LEU A 1014 21.17 28.70 -7.79
N ALA A 1015 20.17 29.41 -8.28
CA ALA A 1015 19.46 30.43 -7.51
C ALA A 1015 18.46 29.78 -6.54
N GLY A 1016 18.42 30.28 -5.31
CA GLY A 1016 17.45 29.95 -4.27
C GLY A 1016 16.45 31.08 -4.04
N GLU A 1017 16.06 31.28 -2.78
CA GLU A 1017 15.10 32.31 -2.40
C GLU A 1017 15.64 33.74 -2.55
N LYS A 1018 14.72 34.68 -2.73
CA LYS A 1018 14.98 36.11 -2.78
C LYS A 1018 14.32 36.79 -1.60
N ALA A 1019 14.99 37.81 -1.05
CA ALA A 1019 14.52 38.53 0.10
C ALA A 1019 14.85 40.02 0.01
N THR A 1020 14.04 40.85 0.67
CA THR A 1020 14.26 42.30 0.77
C THR A 1020 14.17 42.78 2.21
N GLY A 1021 15.01 43.75 2.55
CA GLY A 1021 15.05 44.33 3.90
C GLY A 1021 15.71 45.71 3.89
N SER A 1022 15.45 46.52 4.92
CA SER A 1022 15.97 47.88 5.01
C SER A 1022 16.73 48.05 6.33
N GLY A 1023 17.96 48.58 6.27
CA GLY A 1023 18.79 48.81 7.45
C GLY A 1023 19.56 50.11 7.29
N ASN A 1024 19.56 50.95 8.34
CA ASN A 1024 20.28 52.23 8.38
C ASN A 1024 20.05 53.11 7.12
N GLY A 1025 18.80 53.21 6.66
CA GLY A 1025 18.39 54.00 5.49
C GLY A 1025 18.81 53.42 4.13
N THR A 1026 19.32 52.18 4.07
CA THR A 1026 19.68 51.48 2.82
C THR A 1026 18.79 50.28 2.60
N ASN A 1027 18.27 50.12 1.38
CA ASN A 1027 17.46 48.96 1.00
C ASN A 1027 18.38 47.89 0.40
N TYR A 1028 18.20 46.65 0.84
CA TYR A 1028 18.92 45.48 0.35
C TYR A 1028 17.96 44.51 -0.33
N ALA A 1029 18.41 43.94 -1.44
CA ALA A 1029 17.79 42.78 -2.05
C ALA A 1029 18.82 41.65 -2.11
N PHE A 1030 18.48 40.50 -1.52
CA PHE A 1030 19.31 39.31 -1.41
C PHE A 1030 18.80 38.22 -2.35
N GLU A 1031 19.72 37.44 -2.92
CA GLU A 1031 19.43 36.20 -3.64
C GLU A 1031 20.39 35.11 -3.17
N ASN A 1032 19.82 34.04 -2.60
CA ASN A 1032 20.58 32.87 -2.17
C ASN A 1032 21.13 32.14 -3.40
N ARG A 1033 22.38 31.71 -3.35
CA ARG A 1033 23.06 31.02 -4.46
C ARG A 1033 23.80 29.82 -3.91
N GLY A 1034 23.38 28.62 -4.32
CA GLY A 1034 24.02 27.36 -3.96
C GLY A 1034 24.88 26.82 -5.10
N THR A 1035 25.90 26.03 -4.79
CA THR A 1035 26.80 25.48 -5.83
C THR A 1035 27.16 24.01 -5.58
N TYR A 1036 27.24 23.21 -6.66
CA TYR A 1036 27.76 21.84 -6.64
C TYR A 1036 29.21 21.72 -7.10
N CYS A 1037 29.78 22.73 -7.76
CA CYS A 1037 31.19 22.73 -8.15
C CYS A 1037 32.05 23.67 -7.29
N GLY A 1038 31.42 24.49 -6.44
CA GLY A 1038 32.10 25.57 -5.74
C GLY A 1038 32.20 26.81 -6.62
N ASP A 1039 32.52 27.94 -6.01
CA ASP A 1039 32.61 29.22 -6.73
C ASP A 1039 33.65 30.14 -6.08
N ASN A 1040 34.19 31.08 -6.85
CA ASN A 1040 35.04 32.15 -6.35
C ASN A 1040 34.36 33.49 -6.62
N VAL A 1041 33.86 34.11 -5.56
CA VAL A 1041 32.81 35.13 -5.65
C VAL A 1041 33.22 36.45 -4.99
N GLU A 1042 32.72 37.55 -5.55
CA GLU A 1042 32.92 38.91 -5.05
C GLU A 1042 31.58 39.61 -4.84
N LYS A 1043 31.53 40.65 -3.99
CA LYS A 1043 30.29 41.37 -3.62
C LYS A 1043 29.18 40.43 -3.12
N VAL A 1044 29.51 39.57 -2.15
CA VAL A 1044 28.56 38.64 -1.55
C VAL A 1044 28.56 38.73 -0.02
N PHE A 1045 27.55 38.12 0.59
CA PHE A 1045 27.56 37.70 1.98
C PHE A 1045 27.83 36.20 2.05
N TYR A 1046 28.95 35.81 2.66
CA TYR A 1046 29.38 34.42 2.80
C TYR A 1046 29.24 33.94 4.23
N PHE A 1047 28.91 32.66 4.39
CA PHE A 1047 28.65 32.07 5.70
C PHE A 1047 29.95 31.61 6.38
N ALA A 1048 30.20 32.08 7.60
CA ALA A 1048 31.29 31.62 8.46
C ALA A 1048 30.94 31.86 9.94
N ASN A 1049 31.47 31.05 10.86
CA ASN A 1049 31.29 31.25 12.32
C ASN A 1049 29.84 31.53 12.75
N ASN A 1050 28.87 30.74 12.25
CA ASN A 1050 27.44 30.86 12.52
C ASN A 1050 26.76 32.18 12.05
N LYS A 1051 27.40 32.97 11.19
CA LYS A 1051 26.82 34.21 10.63
C LYS A 1051 27.32 34.52 9.21
N TYR A 1052 26.83 35.60 8.62
CA TYR A 1052 27.24 36.01 7.27
C TYR A 1052 28.11 37.26 7.28
N TYR A 1053 29.23 37.23 6.56
CA TYR A 1053 30.15 38.35 6.42
C TYR A 1053 30.11 38.91 5.01
N SER A 1054 30.20 40.24 4.88
CA SER A 1054 30.40 40.86 3.57
C SER A 1054 31.80 40.55 3.05
N SER A 1055 31.91 40.04 1.83
CA SER A 1055 33.21 39.85 1.18
C SER A 1055 33.95 41.18 1.01
N LEU A 1056 33.24 42.31 0.99
CA LEU A 1056 33.83 43.64 0.86
C LEU A 1056 34.65 44.10 2.08
N ASN A 1057 34.61 43.33 3.18
CA ASN A 1057 35.45 43.54 4.36
C ASN A 1057 36.75 42.77 4.34
N LEU A 1058 37.01 41.96 3.30
CA LEU A 1058 38.28 41.25 3.18
C LEU A 1058 39.44 42.25 3.02
N PRO A 1059 40.60 41.98 3.64
CA PRO A 1059 41.73 42.90 3.68
C PRO A 1059 42.52 42.96 2.36
N SER A 1060 42.37 41.96 1.50
CA SER A 1060 43.11 41.82 0.24
C SER A 1060 42.20 42.03 -0.97
N ASP A 1061 42.66 42.82 -1.94
CA ASP A 1061 42.05 42.94 -3.26
C ASP A 1061 42.68 41.93 -4.24
N PRO A 1062 41.88 41.27 -5.11
CA PRO A 1062 40.42 41.36 -5.18
C PRO A 1062 39.75 40.65 -3.99
N LYS A 1063 38.60 41.21 -3.55
CA LYS A 1063 37.87 40.78 -2.34
C LYS A 1063 37.04 39.52 -2.56
N GLN A 1064 37.76 38.43 -2.78
CA GLN A 1064 37.25 37.15 -3.24
C GLN A 1064 37.02 36.15 -2.10
N VAL A 1065 35.93 35.39 -2.20
CA VAL A 1065 35.58 34.31 -1.28
C VAL A 1065 35.45 33.01 -2.05
N LYS A 1066 36.11 31.96 -1.56
CA LYS A 1066 35.97 30.61 -2.07
C LYS A 1066 34.81 29.90 -1.36
N VAL A 1067 33.79 29.55 -2.13
CA VAL A 1067 32.64 28.77 -1.68
C VAL A 1067 32.83 27.32 -2.12
N ARG A 1068 32.70 26.38 -1.17
CA ARG A 1068 32.85 24.94 -1.43
C ARG A 1068 31.58 24.35 -2.07
N PRO A 1069 31.67 23.22 -2.78
CA PRO A 1069 30.49 22.42 -3.16
C PRO A 1069 29.53 22.14 -1.99
N PHE A 1070 28.23 22.04 -2.31
CA PHE A 1070 27.12 21.87 -1.39
C PHE A 1070 26.92 23.02 -0.39
N ARG A 1071 27.53 24.20 -0.63
CA ARG A 1071 27.37 25.41 0.18
C ARG A 1071 26.56 26.46 -0.57
N SER A 1072 26.11 27.47 0.18
CA SER A 1072 25.47 28.64 -0.41
C SER A 1072 25.98 29.95 0.17
N TYR A 1073 25.68 31.03 -0.52
CA TYR A 1073 26.00 32.41 -0.16
C TYR A 1073 24.89 33.33 -0.67
N TYR A 1074 24.81 34.56 -0.15
CA TYR A 1074 23.87 35.56 -0.66
C TYR A 1074 24.59 36.56 -1.56
N SER A 1075 24.16 36.64 -2.81
CA SER A 1075 24.40 37.85 -3.60
C SER A 1075 23.48 38.96 -3.12
N PHE A 1076 23.90 40.22 -3.27
CA PHE A 1076 23.07 41.35 -2.86
C PHE A 1076 23.17 42.53 -3.83
N SER A 1077 22.11 43.33 -3.85
CA SER A 1077 22.11 44.70 -4.40
C SER A 1077 21.66 45.68 -3.33
N SER A 1078 22.14 46.93 -3.42
CA SER A 1078 21.84 47.97 -2.41
C SER A 1078 21.73 49.36 -3.04
N THR A 1079 20.87 50.22 -2.48
CA THR A 1079 20.63 51.58 -3.00
C THR A 1079 21.74 52.59 -2.69
N SER A 1080 22.69 52.27 -1.80
CA SER A 1080 23.76 53.17 -1.36
C SER A 1080 25.12 52.50 -1.16
N GLY A 1081 25.32 51.31 -1.75
CA GLY A 1081 26.51 50.50 -1.54
C GLY A 1081 26.46 49.66 -0.25
N ALA A 1082 27.46 48.80 -0.04
CA ALA A 1082 27.48 47.85 1.06
C ALA A 1082 27.90 48.51 2.39
N LYS A 1083 26.93 49.12 3.05
CA LYS A 1083 27.09 49.65 4.42
C LYS A 1083 26.92 48.58 5.51
N MET A 1084 26.56 47.34 5.17
CA MET A 1084 26.40 46.26 6.13
C MET A 1084 27.65 45.38 6.15
N ALA A 1085 28.29 45.27 7.32
CA ALA A 1085 29.56 44.57 7.49
C ALA A 1085 29.37 43.06 7.68
N SER A 1086 28.46 42.68 8.56
CA SER A 1086 28.01 41.30 8.73
C SER A 1086 26.51 41.29 9.05
N PHE A 1087 25.89 40.13 8.98
CA PHE A 1087 24.59 39.94 9.60
C PHE A 1087 24.50 38.62 10.36
N ASP A 1088 23.81 38.69 11.49
CA ASP A 1088 23.47 37.54 12.31
C ASP A 1088 22.21 36.85 11.78
N VAL A 1089 22.16 35.53 11.96
CA VAL A 1089 21.01 34.69 11.57
C VAL A 1089 20.04 34.65 12.74
N VAL A 1090 18.90 35.31 12.60
CA VAL A 1090 17.78 35.34 13.56
C VAL A 1090 16.67 34.42 13.05
N PHE A 1091 16.17 33.52 13.91
CA PHE A 1091 15.06 32.63 13.56
C PHE A 1091 13.74 33.21 14.06
N GLY A 1092 12.72 33.21 13.20
CA GLY A 1092 11.40 33.79 13.47
C GLY A 1092 11.08 35.02 12.63
N GLU A 1093 9.80 35.35 12.53
CA GLU A 1093 9.31 36.47 11.71
C GLU A 1093 9.72 37.84 12.28
N ASN A 1094 10.06 38.76 11.38
CA ASN A 1094 10.22 40.18 11.68
C ASN A 1094 8.86 40.90 11.53
N GLY A 1095 8.14 41.08 12.64
CA GLY A 1095 6.84 41.74 12.68
C GLY A 1095 6.92 43.27 12.83
N GLU A 1096 5.91 44.00 12.33
CA GLU A 1096 5.78 45.44 12.57
C GLU A 1096 5.36 45.73 14.02
N THR A 1097 6.19 46.44 14.79
CA THR A 1097 5.80 46.96 16.11
C THR A 1097 4.75 48.06 15.97
N THR A 1098 3.50 47.82 16.37
CA THR A 1098 2.43 48.82 16.48
C THR A 1098 2.52 49.62 17.80
N GLY A 1099 3.69 50.19 18.08
CA GLY A 1099 3.95 51.04 19.26
C GLY A 1099 4.33 52.47 18.88
N ILE A 1100 3.66 53.47 19.46
CA ILE A 1100 3.92 54.90 19.21
C ILE A 1100 5.32 55.26 19.74
N ASN A 1101 6.30 55.39 18.84
CA ASN A 1101 7.60 55.98 19.14
C ASN A 1101 7.75 57.30 18.38
N ASN A 1102 7.84 58.42 19.10
CA ASN A 1102 8.31 59.69 18.55
C ASN A 1102 9.56 60.11 19.33
N VAL A 1103 10.71 60.13 18.65
CA VAL A 1103 11.79 61.09 18.90
C VAL A 1103 12.36 61.48 17.54
N LYS A 1104 11.94 62.62 16.97
CA LYS A 1104 12.73 63.27 15.92
C LYS A 1104 13.87 64.01 16.61
N ALA A 1105 15.09 63.50 16.52
CA ALA A 1105 16.28 64.30 16.75
C ALA A 1105 16.30 65.41 15.68
N ASN A 1106 16.11 66.67 16.09
CA ASN A 1106 16.44 67.78 15.21
C ASN A 1106 17.98 67.81 15.08
N ALA A 1107 18.50 68.01 13.87
CA ALA A 1107 19.92 67.83 13.56
C ALA A 1107 20.87 68.66 14.45
N ASP A 1108 20.39 69.78 15.00
CA ASP A 1108 21.15 70.75 15.78
C ASP A 1108 20.92 70.69 17.31
N LEU A 1109 19.93 69.95 17.82
CA LEU A 1109 19.65 69.78 19.25
C LEU A 1109 19.23 68.34 19.58
N ALA A 1110 20.05 67.64 20.37
CA ALA A 1110 19.71 66.34 20.93
C ALA A 1110 19.07 66.51 22.32
N VAL A 1111 17.96 65.80 22.56
CA VAL A 1111 17.24 65.81 23.82
C VAL A 1111 17.10 64.37 24.32
N THR A 1112 17.46 64.13 25.57
CA THR A 1112 17.36 62.81 26.21
C THR A 1112 16.70 62.97 27.57
N ALA A 1113 15.78 62.07 27.92
CA ALA A 1113 15.04 62.10 29.17
C ALA A 1113 15.19 60.76 29.91
N ALA A 1114 15.64 60.81 31.17
CA ALA A 1114 15.75 59.65 32.07
C ALA A 1114 15.90 60.10 33.54
N ASN A 1115 15.40 59.29 34.48
CA ASN A 1115 15.58 59.44 35.93
C ASN A 1115 15.22 60.83 36.47
N GLY A 1116 14.04 61.35 36.10
CA GLY A 1116 13.61 62.70 36.53
C GLY A 1116 14.50 63.84 36.01
N MET A 1117 15.25 63.63 34.94
CA MET A 1117 16.08 64.66 34.31
C MET A 1117 15.89 64.70 32.79
N ILE A 1118 15.95 65.91 32.24
CA ILE A 1118 16.05 66.15 30.80
C ILE A 1118 17.43 66.72 30.50
N THR A 1119 18.18 66.05 29.63
CA THR A 1119 19.51 66.45 29.19
C THR A 1119 19.47 66.93 27.76
N PHE A 1120 20.13 68.06 27.51
CA PHE A 1120 20.21 68.73 26.22
C PHE A 1120 21.66 68.76 25.76
N PHE A 1121 21.88 68.47 24.48
CA PHE A 1121 23.15 68.73 23.80
C PHE A 1121 22.92 69.53 22.53
N ALA A 1122 23.46 70.74 22.48
CA ALA A 1122 23.29 71.65 21.36
C ALA A 1122 24.53 71.65 20.45
N LYS A 1123 24.39 71.35 19.16
CA LYS A 1123 25.53 71.42 18.21
C LYS A 1123 25.85 72.84 17.76
N LYS A 1124 24.90 73.76 17.87
CA LYS A 1124 25.07 75.21 17.64
C LYS A 1124 24.45 75.99 18.80
N ALA A 1125 24.93 77.21 19.02
CA ALA A 1125 24.41 78.05 20.09
C ALA A 1125 22.92 78.34 19.86
N GLN A 1126 22.07 77.98 20.82
CA GLN A 1126 20.62 78.10 20.69
C GLN A 1126 19.93 78.18 22.06
N ARG A 1127 18.73 78.75 22.06
CA ARG A 1127 17.88 78.82 23.25
C ARG A 1127 16.97 77.60 23.33
N VAL A 1128 16.89 77.02 24.52
CA VAL A 1128 16.01 75.89 24.85
C VAL A 1128 15.03 76.35 25.91
N GLU A 1129 13.73 76.23 25.62
CA GLU A 1129 12.66 76.49 26.57
C GLU A 1129 11.86 75.22 26.83
N VAL A 1130 11.74 74.86 28.10
CA VAL A 1130 11.01 73.70 28.60
C VAL A 1130 9.72 74.18 29.25
N PHE A 1131 8.59 73.63 28.83
CA PHE A 1131 7.28 73.89 29.39
C PHE A 1131 6.64 72.59 29.89
N GLY A 1132 5.94 72.68 31.02
CA GLY A 1132 5.04 71.61 31.45
C GLY A 1132 3.79 71.58 30.57
N VAL A 1133 3.04 70.47 30.59
CA VAL A 1133 1.77 70.34 29.85
C VAL A 1133 0.69 71.35 30.24
N ASN A 1134 0.83 71.99 31.41
CA ASN A 1134 -0.04 73.09 31.86
C ASN A 1134 0.36 74.47 31.30
N GLY A 1135 1.38 74.54 30.43
CA GLY A 1135 1.86 75.77 29.81
C GLY A 1135 2.80 76.61 30.68
N MET A 1136 3.09 76.20 31.91
CA MET A 1136 4.06 76.90 32.77
C MET A 1136 5.50 76.62 32.31
N SER A 1137 6.34 77.64 32.30
CA SER A 1137 7.76 77.50 31.95
C SER A 1137 8.51 76.81 33.09
N VAL A 1138 9.13 75.66 32.80
CA VAL A 1138 9.87 74.83 33.74
C VAL A 1138 11.35 75.21 33.75
N ALA A 1139 11.93 75.47 32.58
CA ALA A 1139 13.30 75.97 32.46
C ALA A 1139 13.52 76.72 31.15
N LYS A 1140 14.40 77.73 31.17
CA LYS A 1140 14.88 78.42 29.96
C LYS A 1140 16.40 78.51 30.01
N LEU A 1141 17.05 77.97 28.99
CA LEU A 1141 18.50 77.85 28.90
C LEU A 1141 18.98 78.43 27.58
N ASN A 1142 20.11 79.14 27.62
CA ASN A 1142 20.88 79.46 26.43
C ASN A 1142 22.09 78.54 26.41
N LEU A 1143 22.14 77.63 25.44
CA LEU A 1143 23.23 76.68 25.28
C LEU A 1143 24.19 77.20 24.21
N LYS A 1144 25.50 77.11 24.45
CA LYS A 1144 26.53 77.33 23.43
C LYS A 1144 26.67 76.09 22.55
N ALA A 1145 27.36 76.24 21.42
CA ALA A 1145 27.69 75.10 20.57
C ALA A 1145 28.54 74.06 21.33
N ASN A 1146 28.18 72.80 21.21
CA ASN A 1146 28.70 71.63 21.91
C ASN A 1146 28.55 71.66 23.45
N GLU A 1147 27.64 72.49 23.97
CA GLU A 1147 27.34 72.52 25.41
C GLU A 1147 26.27 71.47 25.75
N THR A 1148 26.52 70.70 26.82
CA THR A 1148 25.55 69.79 27.45
C THR A 1148 25.03 70.42 28.73
N ARG A 1149 23.71 70.42 28.93
CA ARG A 1149 23.09 70.77 30.21
C ARG A 1149 21.93 69.86 30.55
N SER A 1150 21.74 69.62 31.84
CA SER A 1150 20.61 68.85 32.36
C SER A 1150 19.72 69.71 33.24
N VAL A 1151 18.41 69.45 33.19
CA VAL A 1151 17.39 70.07 34.02
C VAL A 1151 16.63 68.97 34.75
N PRO A 1152 16.58 68.99 36.09
CA PRO A 1152 15.74 68.07 36.84
C PRO A 1152 14.27 68.45 36.71
N VAL A 1153 13.41 67.48 36.46
CA VAL A 1153 11.96 67.63 36.29
C VAL A 1153 11.23 66.40 36.86
N ALA A 1154 10.00 66.57 37.33
CA ALA A 1154 9.19 65.43 37.78
C ALA A 1154 8.83 64.50 36.60
N ALA A 1155 8.51 63.23 36.87
CA ALA A 1155 7.98 62.34 35.83
C ALA A 1155 6.69 62.93 35.21
N GLY A 1156 6.61 62.90 33.89
CA GLY A 1156 5.52 63.53 33.14
C GLY A 1156 5.91 63.94 31.72
N VAL A 1157 4.96 64.56 31.01
CA VAL A 1157 5.16 65.03 29.64
C VAL A 1157 5.53 66.52 29.65
N TYR A 1158 6.52 66.88 28.84
CA TYR A 1158 7.03 68.23 28.67
C TYR A 1158 7.06 68.63 27.20
N VAL A 1159 7.01 69.94 26.94
CA VAL A 1159 7.16 70.52 25.61
C VAL A 1159 8.46 71.32 25.56
N ILE A 1160 9.36 70.96 24.66
CA ILE A 1160 10.67 71.58 24.51
C ILE A 1160 10.76 72.16 23.11
N ASN A 1161 10.84 73.50 23.00
CA ASN A 1161 10.83 74.22 21.74
C ASN A 1161 9.73 73.72 20.75
N GLY A 1162 8.54 73.39 21.28
CA GLY A 1162 7.39 72.92 20.50
C GLY A 1162 7.27 71.39 20.32
N VAL A 1163 8.24 70.60 20.78
CA VAL A 1163 8.24 69.12 20.67
C VAL A 1163 7.90 68.46 22.00
N LYS A 1164 6.97 67.50 22.00
CA LYS A 1164 6.58 66.74 23.20
C LYS A 1164 7.61 65.67 23.54
N VAL A 1165 8.05 65.62 24.79
CA VAL A 1165 9.00 64.65 25.35
C VAL A 1165 8.43 64.10 26.65
N SER A 1166 8.44 62.78 26.83
CA SER A 1166 8.00 62.11 28.06
C SER A 1166 9.20 61.79 28.95
N VAL A 1167 9.10 62.08 30.24
CA VAL A 1167 10.09 61.74 31.26
C VAL A 1167 9.44 60.71 32.19
N GLN A 1168 10.08 59.56 32.33
CA GLN A 1168 9.68 58.52 33.28
C GLN A 1168 10.55 58.63 34.55
N GLU A 1169 10.01 58.15 35.67
CA GLU A 1169 10.71 58.14 36.97
C GLU A 1169 12.00 57.32 36.94
#